data_AF-A0A7J3MN35-F1
#
_entry.id   AF-A0A7J3MN35-F1
#
_cell.length_a   1.000
_cell.length_b   1.000
_cell.length_c   1.000
_cell.angle_alpha   90.00
_cell.angle_beta   90.00
_cell.angle_gamma   90.00
#
_symmetry.space_group_name_H-M   'P 1'
#
loop_
_entity.id
_entity.type
_entity.pdbx_description
1 polymer ?
#
loop_
_entity_poly.entity_id
_entity_poly.type
_entity_poly.pdbx_seq_one_letter_code
_entity_poly.pdbx_strand_id
1 'polypeptide(L)'
;MRLRFVRGWGTVILDPTSTRGDDGVLTPKSIIVVIIIGIATVAAASFVLLLNPVQKRAQLILNNFSFWYGGGTYWEESYLWASVSVKDSMGNWVTGLSLNDFSLSEELINSTGHVIQERSITFDKPGYYCQFEGDGFWERSVTSEKLDIVFLIDMTGSMEEEMPGVHSELHEFVDRLQSEHVDFRMAVVKYDESTKGNYPAESYDSWAFTMPFSGVMEIKEIHQWLDNVQLSGGEWLVPVTSYDQMMLVASEFDFREEARKVIVVITDSPAQSVYGTFWYAPDCSAATPSAVEQLLKEKGIEVLYSQPDKLHHLEGYYDPNINPKAMAGFETLGKRISWPFQQEDIEIKSGQIVESQYFFAWMSRLKIPGHPRDYTVRVTIKAADPERRGEFVECNFSYVPCRQDTRLMISVYDEEGNPIGEEVVMHFWTKMGDRKEKCYPFWIKPKNGLIIIDDMHVGNYYVTAYASGHPAYSYETLRYVKRFWINIPAEGLNFSLQVETMDKEMELAKVRGLLKDLNECALPSSPFKDFVAEAEKWIDEIEANGVTWREMVAIKRFYVALSGYINFNEYAQREAESAIEDFQEIVQDIHKIVEQLRALKNARKESIGEKFAGAALELAYDILTDGRFTAAKEAVERGLDLLETYIEKELIPELIDMVLEQVPDGPYKPFITMAINEYIGRPQLSKEVVEKDFVENILKPYYINKVSAGLYTALESAKNYTPQGKEPDNWESGMFRDFYEYRKIVDSVQDKAWKALRTQEDIKNWAEGLKGLVNIIDALADALDTLATFYPPFEDEAKAVHGLITALDGIQVVPKAIEFGLEVDCIDTLGNRAELLSKAAFADIYFKG
;
A
#
# COMPACT_ATOMS: atom_id res chain seq x y z
N MET A 1 2.05 -62.82 -20.89
CA MET A 1 2.71 -62.23 -22.08
C MET A 1 3.87 -61.36 -21.53
N ARG A 2 5.03 -61.93 -21.17
CA ARG A 2 6.35 -61.99 -21.89
C ARG A 2 6.67 -60.70 -22.66
N LEU A 3 7.80 -60.00 -22.50
CA LEU A 3 9.24 -60.33 -22.25
C LEU A 3 9.90 -59.30 -21.28
N ARG A 4 10.77 -59.63 -20.29
CA ARG A 4 12.23 -59.98 -20.25
C ARG A 4 13.16 -58.90 -20.85
N PHE A 5 14.19 -58.36 -20.16
CA PHE A 5 15.43 -58.98 -19.60
C PHE A 5 15.90 -58.25 -18.30
N VAL A 6 16.16 -58.90 -17.15
CA VAL A 6 17.30 -59.74 -16.66
C VAL A 6 18.55 -58.96 -16.20
N ARG A 7 18.69 -58.84 -14.87
CA ARG A 7 19.95 -58.73 -14.10
C ARG A 7 20.56 -60.13 -13.94
N GLY A 8 21.89 -60.24 -14.01
CA GLY A 8 22.62 -61.48 -13.71
C GLY A 8 23.71 -61.26 -12.65
N TRP A 9 23.55 -61.92 -11.51
CA TRP A 9 24.64 -62.34 -10.63
C TRP A 9 24.89 -63.83 -10.91
N GLY A 10 26.16 -64.24 -10.90
CA GLY A 10 26.54 -65.65 -11.03
C GLY A 10 27.92 -65.88 -10.43
N THR A 11 27.93 -66.38 -9.19
CA THR A 11 29.11 -66.98 -8.56
C THR A 11 29.17 -68.45 -8.99
N VAL A 12 30.31 -68.89 -9.54
CA VAL A 12 30.62 -70.31 -9.72
C VAL A 12 32.03 -70.54 -9.14
N ILE A 13 32.09 -71.40 -8.13
CA ILE A 13 33.32 -72.00 -7.58
C ILE A 13 33.45 -73.37 -8.25
N LEU A 14 34.60 -73.70 -8.85
CA LEU A 14 35.07 -75.09 -8.98
C LEU A 14 36.61 -75.17 -9.17
N ASP A 15 37.11 -76.29 -8.66
CA ASP A 15 38.45 -76.75 -8.23
C ASP A 15 39.44 -77.15 -9.39
N PRO A 16 40.75 -77.37 -9.14
CA PRO A 16 41.80 -77.59 -10.14
C PRO A 16 42.15 -79.07 -10.35
N THR A 17 42.49 -79.45 -11.58
CA THR A 17 43.26 -80.66 -12.00
C THR A 17 43.42 -80.58 -13.52
N SER A 18 44.60 -80.56 -14.15
CA SER A 18 45.69 -81.53 -14.31
C SER A 18 45.84 -81.90 -15.81
N THR A 19 47.10 -82.05 -16.22
CA THR A 19 47.63 -82.90 -17.32
C THR A 19 47.53 -82.49 -18.81
N ARG A 20 48.71 -82.07 -19.34
CA ARG A 20 49.63 -82.81 -20.26
C ARG A 20 49.34 -82.89 -21.79
N GLY A 21 50.41 -82.59 -22.55
CA GLY A 21 50.78 -83.12 -23.88
C GLY A 21 50.31 -82.29 -25.08
N ASP A 22 51.02 -82.14 -26.20
CA ASP A 22 52.41 -82.37 -26.60
C ASP A 22 52.55 -81.71 -28.01
N ASP A 23 53.79 -81.52 -28.45
CA ASP A 23 54.26 -81.37 -29.84
C ASP A 23 54.03 -80.07 -30.65
N GLY A 24 55.16 -79.40 -30.96
CA GLY A 24 55.68 -79.48 -32.33
C GLY A 24 55.62 -78.23 -33.24
N VAL A 25 56.76 -77.54 -33.30
CA VAL A 25 57.38 -76.88 -34.48
C VAL A 25 57.07 -75.39 -34.76
N LEU A 26 58.19 -74.68 -34.93
CA LEU A 26 58.45 -73.23 -35.06
C LEU A 26 58.14 -72.64 -36.45
N THR A 27 57.76 -71.35 -36.49
CA THR A 27 58.48 -70.17 -37.05
C THR A 27 57.50 -68.98 -37.22
N PRO A 28 57.93 -67.75 -37.54
CA PRO A 28 58.68 -66.81 -36.69
C PRO A 28 57.95 -65.46 -36.57
N LYS A 29 57.54 -65.04 -35.37
CA LYS A 29 57.31 -63.62 -35.06
C LYS A 29 57.86 -63.28 -33.68
N SER A 30 59.18 -63.12 -33.65
CA SER A 30 59.85 -62.15 -32.79
C SER A 30 59.08 -60.83 -32.83
N ILE A 31 58.66 -60.31 -31.67
CA ILE A 31 58.48 -58.88 -31.33
C ILE A 31 57.62 -58.67 -30.05
N ILE A 32 56.96 -59.68 -29.47
CA ILE A 32 56.06 -59.44 -28.33
C ILE A 32 56.32 -60.39 -27.15
N VAL A 33 57.52 -60.38 -26.57
CA VAL A 33 57.76 -61.04 -25.26
C VAL A 33 58.56 -60.18 -24.27
N VAL A 34 59.18 -59.07 -24.69
CA VAL A 34 59.84 -58.14 -23.75
C VAL A 34 58.89 -57.05 -23.21
N ILE A 35 57.67 -56.94 -23.73
CA ILE A 35 56.70 -55.91 -23.29
C ILE A 35 55.72 -56.39 -22.20
N ILE A 36 55.59 -57.71 -21.96
CA ILE A 36 54.51 -58.22 -21.10
C ILE A 36 54.92 -58.41 -19.62
N ILE A 37 56.22 -58.41 -19.28
CA ILE A 37 56.66 -58.42 -17.86
C ILE A 37 56.91 -56.98 -17.31
N GLY A 38 56.99 -55.97 -18.18
CA GLY A 38 57.09 -54.56 -17.79
C GLY A 38 55.75 -53.87 -17.48
N ILE A 39 54.62 -54.44 -17.90
CA ILE A 39 53.30 -53.80 -17.77
C ILE A 39 52.56 -54.23 -16.49
N ALA A 40 52.86 -55.42 -15.93
CA ALA A 40 52.19 -55.91 -14.72
C ALA A 40 52.67 -55.20 -13.43
N THR A 41 53.89 -54.67 -13.38
CA THR A 41 54.41 -53.92 -12.21
C THR A 41 54.07 -52.44 -12.27
N VAL A 42 53.85 -51.87 -13.46
CA VAL A 42 53.39 -50.49 -13.62
C VAL A 42 51.89 -50.36 -13.39
N ALA A 43 51.09 -51.37 -13.79
CA ALA A 43 49.64 -51.35 -13.53
C ALA A 43 49.29 -51.45 -12.03
N ALA A 44 50.05 -52.19 -11.22
CA ALA A 44 49.83 -52.27 -9.77
C ALA A 44 50.31 -51.01 -9.02
N ALA A 45 51.40 -50.38 -9.47
CA ALA A 45 51.85 -49.11 -8.90
C ALA A 45 50.93 -47.94 -9.30
N SER A 46 50.37 -47.95 -10.51
CA SER A 46 49.39 -46.95 -10.95
C SER A 46 48.01 -47.14 -10.31
N PHE A 47 47.60 -48.36 -9.94
CA PHE A 47 46.32 -48.59 -9.26
C PHE A 47 46.37 -48.25 -7.76
N VAL A 48 47.53 -48.38 -7.11
CA VAL A 48 47.73 -47.94 -5.71
C VAL A 48 47.90 -46.41 -5.62
N LEU A 49 48.39 -45.76 -6.67
CA LEU A 49 48.44 -44.28 -6.76
C LEU A 49 47.11 -43.63 -7.19
N LEU A 50 46.15 -44.40 -7.73
CA LEU A 50 44.81 -43.93 -8.11
C LEU A 50 43.73 -44.22 -7.04
N LEU A 51 44.07 -44.91 -5.95
CA LEU A 51 43.16 -45.20 -4.83
C LEU A 51 43.51 -44.48 -3.53
N ASN A 52 44.54 -43.63 -3.52
CA ASN A 52 44.55 -42.52 -2.58
C ASN A 52 43.79 -41.39 -3.27
N PRO A 53 42.51 -41.11 -2.93
CA PRO A 53 42.07 -39.74 -3.15
C PRO A 53 43.13 -38.90 -2.46
N VAL A 54 43.74 -37.96 -3.18
CA VAL A 54 44.39 -36.84 -2.51
C VAL A 54 43.31 -36.35 -1.57
N GLN A 55 43.44 -36.66 -0.28
CA GLN A 55 42.51 -36.17 0.74
C GLN A 55 42.69 -34.66 0.63
N LYS A 56 41.77 -34.02 -0.10
CA LYS A 56 41.65 -32.58 -0.09
C LYS A 56 41.60 -32.22 1.38
N ARG A 57 42.53 -31.39 1.84
CA ARG A 57 42.46 -30.91 3.22
C ARG A 57 41.34 -29.88 3.29
N ALA A 58 40.84 -29.66 4.50
CA ALA A 58 40.10 -28.45 4.80
C ALA A 58 40.88 -27.21 4.31
N GLN A 59 40.15 -26.17 3.93
CA GLN A 59 40.70 -24.95 3.37
C GLN A 59 40.19 -23.76 4.15
N LEU A 60 41.12 -22.87 4.52
CA LEU A 60 40.80 -21.51 4.94
C LEU A 60 41.04 -20.57 3.76
N ILE A 61 39.98 -19.90 3.32
CA ILE A 61 39.97 -19.08 2.11
C ILE A 61 39.78 -17.63 2.55
N LEU A 62 40.71 -16.75 2.21
CA LEU A 62 40.50 -15.32 2.35
C LEU A 62 39.54 -14.85 1.25
N ASN A 63 38.45 -14.19 1.64
CA ASN A 63 37.48 -13.64 0.70
C ASN A 63 37.83 -12.19 0.37
N ASN A 64 37.94 -11.35 1.41
CA ASN A 64 38.20 -9.93 1.26
C ASN A 64 38.80 -9.32 2.53
N PHE A 65 39.47 -8.18 2.41
CA PHE A 65 39.91 -7.36 3.54
C PHE A 65 39.96 -5.89 3.11
N SER A 66 39.74 -4.97 4.05
CA SER A 66 39.89 -3.54 3.79
C SER A 66 40.13 -2.76 5.08
N PHE A 67 40.61 -1.53 4.93
CA PHE A 67 40.48 -0.50 5.96
C PHE A 67 39.05 -0.02 6.00
N TRP A 68 38.58 0.36 7.19
CA TRP A 68 37.27 0.99 7.34
C TRP A 68 37.31 2.30 8.13
N TYR A 69 38.30 2.49 8.99
CA TYR A 69 38.59 3.79 9.60
C TYR A 69 40.10 3.98 9.84
N GLY A 70 40.55 5.23 9.88
CA GLY A 70 41.96 5.58 10.10
C GLY A 70 42.86 5.34 8.88
N GLY A 71 44.16 5.62 9.04
CA GLY A 71 45.18 5.42 8.01
C GLY A 71 45.66 6.67 7.25
N GLY A 72 45.26 7.87 7.70
CA GLY A 72 45.80 9.16 7.23
C GLY A 72 46.99 9.67 8.08
N THR A 73 47.07 10.98 8.34
CA THR A 73 48.14 11.64 9.15
C THR A 73 48.16 11.24 10.63
N TYR A 74 47.17 10.49 11.10
CA TYR A 74 47.09 9.91 12.45
C TYR A 74 47.12 8.37 12.33
N TRP A 75 48.31 7.82 12.07
CA TRP A 75 48.54 6.38 11.84
C TRP A 75 48.58 5.52 13.11
N GLU A 76 48.39 6.12 14.29
CA GLU A 76 48.46 5.41 15.57
C GLU A 76 47.31 4.41 15.77
N GLU A 77 46.27 4.45 14.93
CA GLU A 77 45.09 3.57 15.00
C GLU A 77 44.56 3.20 13.60
N SER A 78 45.15 2.18 12.95
CA SER A 78 44.60 1.60 11.72
C SER A 78 43.49 0.60 12.04
N TYR A 79 42.29 0.81 11.51
CA TYR A 79 41.17 -0.11 11.68
C TYR A 79 40.92 -0.91 10.42
N LEU A 80 40.98 -2.22 10.57
CA LEU A 80 40.89 -3.18 9.49
C LEU A 80 39.76 -4.15 9.72
N TRP A 81 39.28 -4.72 8.63
CA TRP A 81 38.52 -5.94 8.67
C TRP A 81 39.00 -6.93 7.61
N ALA A 82 38.74 -8.20 7.88
CA ALA A 82 38.96 -9.29 6.94
C ALA A 82 37.82 -10.29 7.04
N SER A 83 37.57 -10.99 5.93
CA SER A 83 36.57 -12.03 5.81
C SER A 83 37.20 -13.30 5.28
N VAL A 84 36.88 -14.43 5.90
CA VAL A 84 37.38 -15.74 5.49
C VAL A 84 36.24 -16.75 5.43
N SER A 85 36.46 -17.82 4.69
CA SER A 85 35.59 -18.99 4.69
C SER A 85 36.36 -20.24 5.04
N VAL A 86 35.70 -21.17 5.72
CA VAL A 86 36.24 -22.49 6.02
C VAL A 86 35.47 -23.54 5.22
N LYS A 87 36.20 -24.35 4.46
CA LYS A 87 35.64 -25.50 3.74
C LYS A 87 36.27 -26.80 4.23
N ASP A 88 35.47 -27.85 4.36
CA ASP A 88 35.95 -29.19 4.71
C ASP A 88 36.68 -29.87 3.52
N SER A 89 37.15 -31.11 3.69
CA SER A 89 37.81 -31.86 2.60
C SER A 89 36.91 -32.12 1.39
N MET A 90 35.60 -32.18 1.61
CA MET A 90 34.60 -32.41 0.58
C MET A 90 34.21 -31.11 -0.14
N GLY A 91 34.66 -29.95 0.36
CA GLY A 91 34.33 -28.63 -0.16
C GLY A 91 33.01 -28.06 0.37
N ASN A 92 32.41 -28.69 1.39
CA ASN A 92 31.24 -28.15 2.08
C ASN A 92 31.67 -26.99 2.99
N TRP A 93 30.74 -26.06 3.21
CA TRP A 93 30.92 -24.98 4.17
C TRP A 93 30.94 -25.51 5.60
N VAL A 94 31.89 -25.05 6.39
CA VAL A 94 31.90 -25.25 7.84
C VAL A 94 31.25 -24.02 8.47
N THR A 95 30.18 -24.25 9.24
CA THR A 95 29.38 -23.22 9.92
C THR A 95 29.50 -23.33 11.43
N GLY A 96 29.04 -22.32 12.18
CA GLY A 96 28.96 -22.34 13.65
C GLY A 96 30.30 -22.20 14.38
N LEU A 97 31.35 -21.73 13.69
CA LEU A 97 32.63 -21.42 14.33
C LEU A 97 32.52 -20.13 15.14
N SER A 98 33.10 -20.15 16.33
CA SER A 98 33.20 -19.01 17.23
C SER A 98 34.53 -18.28 17.06
N LEU A 99 34.65 -17.08 17.63
CA LEU A 99 35.91 -16.35 17.65
C LEU A 99 37.07 -17.17 18.27
N ASN A 100 36.80 -18.08 19.21
CA ASN A 100 37.80 -18.92 19.87
C ASN A 100 38.37 -20.01 18.94
N ASP A 101 37.70 -20.31 17.83
CA ASP A 101 38.16 -21.28 16.84
C ASP A 101 39.21 -20.69 15.89
N PHE A 102 39.46 -19.37 16.00
CA PHE A 102 40.43 -18.63 15.20
C PHE A 102 41.58 -18.09 16.03
N SER A 103 42.75 -18.00 15.40
CA SER A 103 43.90 -17.25 15.92
C SER A 103 44.46 -16.33 14.84
N LEU A 104 44.60 -15.05 15.16
CA LEU A 104 45.04 -14.02 14.22
C LEU A 104 46.33 -13.35 14.73
N SER A 105 47.25 -13.05 13.82
CA SER A 105 48.48 -12.30 14.13
C SER A 105 48.87 -11.33 13.00
N GLU A 106 49.55 -10.25 13.37
CA GLU A 106 50.15 -9.28 12.47
C GLU A 106 51.67 -9.28 12.64
N GLU A 107 52.39 -9.24 11.52
CA GLU A 107 53.83 -9.08 11.45
C GLU A 107 54.18 -7.82 10.67
N LEU A 108 54.91 -6.89 11.29
CA LEU A 108 55.45 -5.71 10.62
C LEU A 108 56.77 -6.06 9.95
N ILE A 109 56.81 -5.92 8.63
CA ILE A 109 57.93 -6.24 7.76
C ILE A 109 58.51 -4.94 7.22
N ASN A 110 59.82 -4.74 7.35
CA ASN A 110 60.48 -3.56 6.79
C ASN A 110 60.79 -3.71 5.29
N SER A 111 61.28 -2.65 4.66
CA SER A 111 61.68 -2.63 3.24
C SER A 111 62.74 -3.66 2.83
N THR A 112 63.46 -4.25 3.80
CA THR A 112 64.44 -5.33 3.56
C THR A 112 63.84 -6.75 3.67
N GLY A 113 62.55 -6.87 4.01
CA GLY A 113 61.86 -8.15 4.18
C GLY A 113 62.01 -8.77 5.58
N HIS A 114 62.59 -8.07 6.54
CA HIS A 114 62.74 -8.56 7.91
C HIS A 114 61.50 -8.22 8.75
N VAL A 115 60.99 -9.21 9.49
CA VAL A 115 59.97 -9.02 10.53
C VAL A 115 60.63 -8.29 11.70
N ILE A 116 60.12 -7.10 12.03
CA ILE A 116 60.64 -6.25 13.11
C ILE A 116 59.69 -6.20 14.32
N GLN A 117 58.43 -6.58 14.14
CA GLN A 117 57.46 -6.72 15.21
C GLN A 117 56.44 -7.80 14.83
N GLU A 118 56.03 -8.62 15.79
CA GLU A 118 54.93 -9.57 15.66
C GLU A 118 53.99 -9.35 16.84
N ARG A 119 52.68 -9.39 16.59
CA ARG A 119 51.66 -9.31 17.63
C ARG A 119 50.48 -10.20 17.28
N SER A 120 49.90 -10.83 18.30
CA SER A 120 48.56 -11.41 18.17
C SER A 120 47.52 -10.30 18.07
N ILE A 121 46.55 -10.47 17.17
CA ILE A 121 45.36 -9.62 17.10
C ILE A 121 44.45 -10.02 18.27
N THR A 122 44.00 -9.02 19.02
CA THR A 122 43.12 -9.21 20.17
C THR A 122 41.81 -8.45 19.97
N PHE A 123 40.71 -9.05 20.43
CA PHE A 123 39.36 -8.51 20.38
C PHE A 123 38.89 -8.11 21.80
N ASP A 124 39.76 -7.42 22.52
CA ASP A 124 39.68 -7.12 23.96
C ASP A 124 39.11 -5.73 24.26
N LYS A 125 38.49 -5.06 23.28
CA LYS A 125 37.83 -3.76 23.45
C LYS A 125 36.38 -3.76 22.94
N PRO A 126 35.52 -4.69 23.42
CA PRO A 126 34.10 -4.61 23.09
C PRO A 126 33.54 -3.24 23.53
N GLY A 127 32.76 -2.60 22.66
CA GLY A 127 32.24 -1.24 22.87
C GLY A 127 33.11 -0.10 22.33
N TYR A 128 34.27 -0.38 21.73
CA TYR A 128 35.01 0.64 20.97
C TYR A 128 34.53 0.66 19.52
N TYR A 129 34.50 1.85 18.92
CA TYR A 129 34.04 2.03 17.54
C TYR A 129 34.76 1.09 16.57
N CYS A 130 36.04 0.76 16.78
CA CYS A 130 36.82 -0.13 15.92
C CYS A 130 36.41 -1.61 15.88
N GLN A 131 35.45 -2.01 16.71
CA GLN A 131 34.83 -3.33 16.69
C GLN A 131 33.32 -3.22 16.46
N PHE A 132 32.87 -2.09 15.88
CA PHE A 132 31.46 -1.75 15.71
C PHE A 132 30.68 -1.84 17.02
N GLU A 133 31.32 -1.43 18.12
CA GLU A 133 30.76 -1.49 19.47
C GLU A 133 30.42 -2.92 19.96
N GLY A 134 30.80 -3.96 19.21
CA GLY A 134 30.63 -5.37 19.55
C GLY A 134 31.94 -6.13 19.74
N ASP A 135 31.89 -7.46 19.55
CA ASP A 135 33.03 -8.36 19.78
C ASP A 135 34.07 -8.35 18.64
N GLY A 136 33.81 -7.60 17.56
CA GLY A 136 34.69 -7.56 16.38
C GLY A 136 34.69 -8.85 15.56
N PHE A 137 33.68 -9.72 15.74
CA PHE A 137 33.54 -11.00 15.06
C PHE A 137 32.09 -11.27 14.67
N TRP A 138 31.88 -11.77 13.45
CA TRP A 138 30.55 -12.15 12.94
C TRP A 138 30.65 -13.37 12.04
N GLU A 139 29.65 -14.23 12.11
CA GLU A 139 29.39 -15.28 11.12
C GLU A 139 28.25 -14.84 10.20
N ARG A 140 28.43 -15.04 8.90
CA ARG A 140 27.39 -14.92 7.88
C ARG A 140 27.31 -16.23 7.11
N SER A 141 26.40 -17.10 7.57
CA SER A 141 26.11 -18.39 6.94
C SER A 141 24.67 -18.40 6.47
N VAL A 142 24.48 -18.50 5.15
CA VAL A 142 23.17 -18.31 4.52
C VAL A 142 22.85 -19.37 3.46
N THR A 143 21.56 -19.64 3.31
CA THR A 143 20.97 -20.43 2.22
C THR A 143 20.78 -19.58 0.97
N SER A 144 20.25 -20.18 -0.11
CA SER A 144 19.92 -19.46 -1.33
C SER A 144 18.68 -18.59 -1.22
N GLU A 145 17.90 -18.71 -0.15
CA GLU A 145 16.71 -17.87 0.04
C GLU A 145 17.11 -16.46 0.44
N LYS A 146 16.75 -15.49 -0.41
CA LYS A 146 16.95 -14.07 -0.17
C LYS A 146 15.61 -13.42 0.13
N LEU A 147 15.49 -12.83 1.31
CA LEU A 147 14.27 -12.17 1.79
C LEU A 147 14.60 -10.72 2.15
N ASP A 148 13.85 -9.79 1.58
CA ASP A 148 13.82 -8.41 2.07
C ASP A 148 12.41 -8.15 2.59
N ILE A 149 12.30 -7.88 3.88
CA ILE A 149 11.01 -7.76 4.56
C ILE A 149 10.93 -6.46 5.35
N VAL A 150 9.82 -5.75 5.17
CA VAL A 150 9.53 -4.51 5.89
C VAL A 150 8.24 -4.71 6.69
N PHE A 151 8.32 -4.51 8.00
CA PHE A 151 7.13 -4.48 8.87
C PHE A 151 6.66 -3.04 9.00
N LEU A 152 5.44 -2.77 8.51
CA LEU A 152 4.71 -1.55 8.77
C LEU A 152 3.83 -1.79 10.01
N ILE A 153 4.11 -1.09 11.10
CA ILE A 153 3.42 -1.27 12.38
C ILE A 153 2.64 0.00 12.71
N ASP A 154 1.33 -0.17 12.85
CA ASP A 154 0.40 0.83 13.38
C ASP A 154 0.71 1.13 14.85
N MET A 155 0.83 2.42 15.16
CA MET A 155 1.23 2.95 16.47
C MET A 155 0.11 3.71 17.20
N THR A 156 -1.11 3.67 16.67
CA THR A 156 -2.28 4.30 17.29
C THR A 156 -2.54 3.76 18.69
N GLY A 157 -3.25 4.55 19.50
CA GLY A 157 -3.57 4.17 20.87
C GLY A 157 -4.35 2.86 20.98
N SER A 158 -5.17 2.52 19.97
CA SER A 158 -5.96 1.30 19.94
C SER A 158 -5.12 0.02 19.84
N MET A 159 -3.89 0.12 19.34
CA MET A 159 -2.97 -1.00 19.24
C MET A 159 -2.27 -1.36 20.57
N GLU A 160 -2.44 -0.57 21.64
CA GLU A 160 -1.67 -0.71 22.90
C GLU A 160 -1.72 -2.13 23.50
N GLU A 161 -2.88 -2.80 23.44
CA GLU A 161 -3.05 -4.15 23.98
C GLU A 161 -2.35 -5.25 23.15
N GLU A 162 -2.18 -5.02 21.85
CA GLU A 162 -1.61 -6.01 20.92
C GLU A 162 -0.08 -5.93 20.83
N MET A 163 0.50 -4.76 21.16
CA MET A 163 1.92 -4.48 20.99
C MET A 163 2.87 -5.45 21.71
N PRO A 164 2.60 -5.91 22.95
CA PRO A 164 3.46 -6.92 23.58
C PRO A 164 3.52 -8.24 22.80
N GLY A 165 2.41 -8.64 22.16
CA GLY A 165 2.34 -9.83 21.30
C GLY A 165 3.14 -9.63 20.02
N VAL A 166 2.90 -8.52 19.33
CA VAL A 166 3.65 -8.15 18.10
C VAL A 166 5.16 -8.12 18.36
N HIS A 167 5.58 -7.54 19.49
CA HIS A 167 6.99 -7.48 19.89
C HIS A 167 7.62 -8.86 20.07
N SER A 168 6.96 -9.76 20.79
CA SER A 168 7.41 -11.14 20.99
C SER A 168 7.55 -11.89 19.66
N GLU A 169 6.55 -11.75 18.78
CA GLU A 169 6.52 -12.43 17.47
C GLU A 169 7.62 -11.91 16.53
N LEU A 170 7.97 -10.62 16.59
CA LEU A 170 9.10 -10.07 15.82
C LEU A 170 10.44 -10.62 16.30
N HIS A 171 10.64 -10.79 17.62
CA HIS A 171 11.84 -11.44 18.14
C HIS A 171 11.93 -12.90 17.69
N GLU A 172 10.84 -13.66 17.82
CA GLU A 172 10.78 -15.05 17.37
C GLU A 172 11.01 -15.17 15.86
N PHE A 173 10.54 -14.20 15.07
CA PHE A 173 10.80 -14.16 13.64
C PHE A 173 12.29 -14.00 13.33
N VAL A 174 12.99 -13.10 14.02
CA VAL A 174 14.44 -12.89 13.85
C VAL A 174 15.23 -14.14 14.25
N ASP A 175 14.86 -14.78 15.37
CA ASP A 175 15.45 -16.05 15.80
C ASP A 175 15.22 -17.17 14.77
N ARG A 176 14.01 -17.24 14.20
CA ARG A 176 13.68 -18.21 13.14
C ARG A 176 14.53 -17.97 11.89
N LEU A 177 14.60 -16.73 11.40
CA LEU A 177 15.42 -16.35 10.25
C LEU A 177 16.90 -16.71 10.45
N GLN A 178 17.43 -16.49 11.65
CA GLN A 178 18.80 -16.85 12.01
C GLN A 178 18.99 -18.38 12.01
N SER A 179 18.09 -19.12 12.63
CA SER A 179 18.17 -20.58 12.76
C SER A 179 18.03 -21.31 11.42
N GLU A 180 17.25 -20.75 10.50
CA GLU A 180 17.05 -21.27 9.15
C GLU A 180 18.08 -20.75 8.14
N HIS A 181 19.02 -19.91 8.60
CA HIS A 181 20.09 -19.33 7.79
C HIS A 181 19.56 -18.59 6.55
N VAL A 182 18.48 -17.81 6.70
CA VAL A 182 17.93 -17.04 5.58
C VAL A 182 18.88 -15.86 5.26
N ASP A 183 19.13 -15.60 3.97
CA ASP A 183 19.80 -14.36 3.56
C ASP A 183 18.81 -13.20 3.62
N PHE A 184 18.53 -12.72 4.82
CA PHE A 184 17.50 -11.72 5.05
C PHE A 184 18.05 -10.30 5.22
N ARG A 185 17.21 -9.32 4.88
CA ARG A 185 17.26 -7.95 5.40
C ARG A 185 15.89 -7.59 5.93
N MET A 186 15.83 -7.10 7.16
CA MET A 186 14.60 -6.71 7.84
C MET A 186 14.63 -5.21 8.14
N ALA A 187 13.50 -4.55 7.90
CA ALA A 187 13.24 -3.18 8.34
C ALA A 187 11.92 -3.13 9.10
N VAL A 188 11.78 -2.11 9.95
CA VAL A 188 10.54 -1.84 10.68
C VAL A 188 10.23 -0.36 10.56
N VAL A 189 9.03 -0.02 10.11
CA VAL A 189 8.54 1.35 9.97
C VAL A 189 7.30 1.49 10.83
N LYS A 190 7.34 2.46 11.72
CA LYS A 190 6.18 2.89 12.48
C LYS A 190 5.34 3.88 11.70
N TYR A 191 4.03 3.85 11.89
CA TYR A 191 3.17 4.87 11.33
C TYR A 191 1.89 5.08 12.14
N ASP A 192 1.25 6.22 11.91
CA ASP A 192 0.02 6.66 12.57
C ASP A 192 -0.92 7.36 11.55
N GLU A 193 -1.78 8.26 12.04
CA GLU A 193 -2.73 9.02 11.23
C GLU A 193 -2.09 10.08 10.32
N SER A 194 -0.79 10.33 10.44
CA SER A 194 -0.08 11.35 9.69
C SER A 194 1.04 10.75 8.87
N THR A 195 1.27 11.31 7.68
CA THR A 195 2.50 11.02 6.95
C THR A 195 3.70 11.81 7.51
N LYS A 196 3.47 12.80 8.40
CA LYS A 196 4.54 13.60 9.01
C LYS A 196 5.23 12.84 10.12
N GLY A 197 6.55 12.76 10.02
CA GLY A 197 7.42 12.12 11.03
C GLY A 197 8.15 10.89 10.52
N ASN A 198 7.79 10.38 9.35
CA ASN A 198 8.47 9.24 8.74
C ASN A 198 9.67 9.71 7.92
N TYR A 199 10.84 9.51 8.52
CA TYR A 199 12.15 9.88 7.98
C TYR A 199 12.57 8.92 6.86
N PRO A 200 13.44 9.36 5.93
CA PRO A 200 14.05 8.45 4.97
C PRO A 200 14.77 7.32 5.69
N ALA A 201 14.75 6.13 5.09
CA ALA A 201 15.26 4.85 5.60
C ALA A 201 16.74 4.82 6.04
N GLU A 202 17.47 5.94 6.08
CA GLU A 202 18.92 5.98 6.35
C GLU A 202 19.36 7.05 7.38
N SER A 203 18.44 7.83 7.98
CA SER A 203 18.84 8.76 9.05
C SER A 203 19.05 8.01 10.37
N TYR A 204 20.30 7.63 10.63
CA TYR A 204 20.75 7.03 11.90
C TYR A 204 20.32 7.83 13.16
N ASP A 205 20.01 9.11 13.01
CA ASP A 205 19.65 10.00 14.13
C ASP A 205 18.17 9.87 14.58
N SER A 206 17.33 9.11 13.85
CA SER A 206 15.90 8.91 14.15
C SER A 206 15.54 7.45 14.50
N TRP A 207 16.35 6.82 15.35
CA TRP A 207 16.12 5.47 15.91
C TRP A 207 14.74 5.27 16.55
N ALA A 208 13.99 6.35 16.80
CA ALA A 208 12.67 6.34 17.40
C ALA A 208 11.53 5.86 16.47
N PHE A 209 11.67 5.96 15.13
CA PHE A 209 10.54 5.73 14.20
C PHE A 209 10.78 4.68 13.11
N THR A 210 12.02 4.46 12.67
CA THR A 210 12.30 3.50 11.59
C THR A 210 13.60 2.77 11.85
N MET A 211 13.56 1.45 11.73
CA MET A 211 14.75 0.62 11.61
C MET A 211 15.07 0.48 10.12
N PRO A 212 16.27 0.91 9.64
CA PRO A 212 16.72 0.64 8.28
C PRO A 212 16.80 -0.87 8.01
N PHE A 213 17.05 -1.26 6.76
CA PHE A 213 17.37 -2.65 6.45
C PHE A 213 18.63 -3.09 7.21
N SER A 214 18.43 -4.04 8.13
CA SER A 214 19.47 -4.73 8.90
C SER A 214 19.46 -6.22 8.55
N GLY A 215 20.64 -6.84 8.46
CA GLY A 215 20.80 -8.20 7.95
C GLY A 215 21.32 -9.24 8.96
N VAL A 216 21.84 -10.34 8.43
CA VAL A 216 22.31 -11.53 9.18
C VAL A 216 23.44 -11.19 10.16
N MET A 217 24.31 -10.24 9.80
CA MET A 217 25.39 -9.79 10.70
C MET A 217 24.94 -8.75 11.75
N GLU A 218 23.66 -8.42 11.81
CA GLU A 218 23.09 -7.34 12.64
C GLU A 218 21.97 -7.84 13.56
N ILE A 219 21.92 -9.15 13.83
CA ILE A 219 20.91 -9.78 14.70
C ILE A 219 20.83 -9.08 16.06
N LYS A 220 21.97 -8.89 16.75
CA LYS A 220 21.99 -8.27 18.09
C LYS A 220 21.39 -6.86 18.05
N GLU A 221 21.69 -6.09 17.02
CA GLU A 221 21.20 -4.73 16.80
C GLU A 221 19.71 -4.71 16.49
N ILE A 222 19.20 -5.68 15.74
CA ILE A 222 17.75 -5.84 15.49
C ILE A 222 17.02 -6.11 16.82
N HIS A 223 17.48 -7.07 17.62
CA HIS A 223 16.86 -7.34 18.94
C HIS A 223 16.95 -6.12 19.86
N GLN A 224 18.09 -5.43 19.91
CA GLN A 224 18.25 -4.22 20.72
C GLN A 224 17.32 -3.09 20.25
N TRP A 225 17.12 -2.94 18.94
CA TRP A 225 16.18 -1.95 18.43
C TRP A 225 14.76 -2.29 18.85
N LEU A 226 14.34 -3.55 18.69
CA LEU A 226 13.04 -4.05 19.16
C LEU A 226 12.86 -3.85 20.68
N ASP A 227 13.87 -4.09 21.51
CA ASP A 227 13.76 -3.89 22.96
C ASP A 227 13.57 -2.40 23.37
N ASN A 228 14.16 -1.48 22.61
CA ASN A 228 14.16 -0.05 22.94
C ASN A 228 13.02 0.73 22.28
N VAL A 229 12.37 0.14 21.29
CA VAL A 229 11.38 0.83 20.50
C VAL A 229 10.06 0.92 21.27
N GLN A 230 9.67 2.13 21.67
CA GLN A 230 8.33 2.34 22.24
C GLN A 230 7.29 2.13 21.14
N LEU A 231 6.45 1.09 21.29
CA LEU A 231 5.46 0.67 20.29
C LEU A 231 4.03 1.19 20.54
N SER A 232 3.81 2.12 21.49
CA SER A 232 2.48 2.72 21.71
C SER A 232 2.53 4.23 21.96
N GLY A 233 1.55 4.98 21.43
CA GLY A 233 1.36 6.40 21.77
C GLY A 233 0.59 7.32 20.80
N GLY A 234 0.05 6.83 19.68
CA GLY A 234 -0.71 7.64 18.72
C GLY A 234 -2.14 7.99 19.17
N GLU A 235 -2.85 8.82 18.39
CA GLU A 235 -4.26 9.11 18.66
C GLU A 235 -5.10 7.82 18.63
N TRP A 236 -6.16 7.76 19.45
CA TRP A 236 -6.90 6.53 19.70
C TRP A 236 -7.97 6.19 18.63
N LEU A 237 -8.38 7.15 17.80
CA LEU A 237 -9.68 7.08 17.09
C LEU A 237 -9.60 7.62 15.65
N VAL A 238 -8.62 7.18 14.87
CA VAL A 238 -8.48 7.62 13.46
C VAL A 238 -7.97 6.50 12.55
N PRO A 239 -8.44 6.45 11.29
CA PRO A 239 -7.81 5.65 10.24
C PRO A 239 -6.34 6.06 10.06
N VAL A 240 -5.52 5.15 9.54
CA VAL A 240 -4.06 5.30 9.52
C VAL A 240 -3.49 5.37 8.11
N THR A 241 -2.31 5.98 7.94
CA THR A 241 -1.73 6.30 6.62
C THR A 241 -1.07 5.11 5.90
N SER A 242 -1.53 3.88 6.14
CA SER A 242 -0.90 2.64 5.64
C SER A 242 -0.59 2.67 4.14
N TYR A 243 -1.49 3.20 3.31
CA TYR A 243 -1.27 3.29 1.86
C TYR A 243 -0.07 4.19 1.50
N ASP A 244 0.04 5.38 2.07
CA ASP A 244 1.22 6.23 1.86
C ASP A 244 2.49 5.53 2.32
N GLN A 245 2.44 4.85 3.47
CA GLN A 245 3.63 4.18 4.01
C GLN A 245 4.09 3.00 3.14
N MET A 246 3.14 2.21 2.61
CA MET A 246 3.46 1.17 1.66
C MET A 246 4.11 1.74 0.40
N MET A 247 3.60 2.86 -0.11
CA MET A 247 4.14 3.50 -1.31
C MET A 247 5.50 4.16 -1.06
N LEU A 248 5.68 4.80 0.09
CA LEU A 248 6.97 5.36 0.56
C LEU A 248 8.01 4.25 0.68
N VAL A 249 7.67 3.14 1.34
CA VAL A 249 8.57 1.99 1.46
C VAL A 249 8.93 1.44 0.09
N ALA A 250 7.94 1.22 -0.77
CA ALA A 250 8.15 0.67 -2.11
C ALA A 250 9.02 1.54 -3.01
N SER A 251 9.00 2.87 -2.82
CA SER A 251 9.77 3.84 -3.62
C SER A 251 11.16 4.10 -3.03
N GLU A 252 11.29 4.11 -1.70
CA GLU A 252 12.49 4.65 -1.04
C GLU A 252 13.43 3.62 -0.44
N PHE A 253 12.95 2.40 -0.15
CA PHE A 253 13.80 1.33 0.36
C PHE A 253 14.55 0.64 -0.78
N ASP A 254 15.86 0.39 -0.57
CA ASP A 254 16.75 -0.27 -1.52
C ASP A 254 16.57 -1.79 -1.50
N PHE A 255 15.40 -2.29 -1.93
CA PHE A 255 15.11 -3.72 -2.08
C PHE A 255 16.04 -4.38 -3.13
N ARG A 256 16.57 -5.57 -2.82
CA ARG A 256 17.40 -6.37 -3.73
C ARG A 256 16.53 -6.87 -4.87
N GLU A 257 17.00 -6.73 -6.10
CA GLU A 257 16.27 -7.18 -7.29
C GLU A 257 16.00 -8.69 -7.25
N GLU A 258 16.95 -9.47 -6.72
CA GLU A 258 16.89 -10.93 -6.68
C GLU A 258 16.21 -11.51 -5.43
N ALA A 259 15.84 -10.67 -4.46
CA ALA A 259 15.19 -11.11 -3.22
C ALA A 259 13.67 -11.21 -3.39
N ARG A 260 13.04 -12.07 -2.61
CA ARG A 260 11.61 -11.96 -2.34
C ARG A 260 11.40 -10.70 -1.51
N LYS A 261 10.59 -9.76 -2.02
CA LYS A 261 10.30 -8.48 -1.38
C LYS A 261 8.94 -8.56 -0.71
N VAL A 262 8.88 -8.32 0.59
CA VAL A 262 7.65 -8.46 1.38
C VAL A 262 7.42 -7.22 2.22
N ILE A 263 6.19 -6.70 2.19
CA ILE A 263 5.69 -5.73 3.16
C ILE A 263 4.66 -6.44 4.03
N VAL A 264 4.82 -6.35 5.35
CA VAL A 264 3.86 -6.86 6.34
C VAL A 264 3.20 -5.67 7.02
N VAL A 265 1.90 -5.50 6.85
CA VAL A 265 1.10 -4.46 7.51
C VAL A 265 0.46 -5.05 8.77
N ILE A 266 0.65 -4.41 9.93
CA ILE A 266 0.05 -4.82 11.20
C ILE A 266 -0.75 -3.64 11.74
N THR A 267 -2.09 -3.75 11.76
CA THR A 267 -3.00 -2.65 12.12
C THR A 267 -4.37 -3.17 12.56
N ASP A 268 -5.05 -2.43 13.42
CA ASP A 268 -6.46 -2.67 13.80
C ASP A 268 -7.45 -1.69 13.12
N SER A 269 -6.95 -0.90 12.16
CA SER A 269 -7.66 0.24 11.57
C SER A 269 -7.64 0.15 10.02
N PRO A 270 -8.64 0.70 9.31
CA PRO A 270 -8.60 0.78 7.86
C PRO A 270 -7.55 1.80 7.40
N ALA A 271 -7.11 1.67 6.14
CA ALA A 271 -6.22 2.64 5.54
C ALA A 271 -6.96 3.96 5.24
N GLN A 272 -6.32 5.09 5.53
CA GLN A 272 -6.76 6.38 5.02
C GLN A 272 -6.75 6.38 3.50
N SER A 273 -7.75 7.02 2.93
CA SER A 273 -7.86 7.28 1.49
C SER A 273 -8.73 8.51 1.23
N VAL A 274 -8.78 8.93 -0.03
CA VAL A 274 -9.63 10.03 -0.51
C VAL A 274 -11.13 9.80 -0.34
N TYR A 275 -11.59 8.59 0.00
CA TYR A 275 -13.00 8.26 0.20
C TYR A 275 -13.48 8.52 1.64
N GLY A 276 -12.54 8.71 2.56
CA GLY A 276 -12.80 8.91 3.98
C GLY A 276 -13.22 10.32 4.37
N THR A 277 -13.75 10.48 5.58
CA THR A 277 -14.19 11.80 6.06
C THR A 277 -13.05 12.67 6.59
N PHE A 278 -11.96 12.08 7.09
CA PHE A 278 -10.83 12.84 7.66
C PHE A 278 -9.96 13.60 6.64
N TRP A 279 -10.33 13.62 5.35
CA TRP A 279 -9.58 14.23 4.23
C TRP A 279 -9.25 15.73 4.36
N TYR A 280 -9.73 16.40 5.41
CA TYR A 280 -9.51 17.81 5.69
C TYR A 280 -8.23 18.12 6.51
N ALA A 281 -7.57 17.12 7.10
CA ALA A 281 -6.34 17.36 7.85
C ALA A 281 -5.13 17.58 6.91
N PRO A 282 -4.11 18.38 7.31
CA PRO A 282 -2.96 18.70 6.47
C PRO A 282 -2.17 17.49 5.94
N ASP A 283 -2.31 16.33 6.58
CA ASP A 283 -1.43 15.17 6.42
C ASP A 283 -2.15 13.87 6.02
N CYS A 284 -3.41 13.97 5.56
CA CYS A 284 -4.18 12.81 5.15
C CYS A 284 -3.74 12.23 3.79
N SER A 285 -4.03 10.94 3.58
CA SER A 285 -3.73 10.15 2.36
C SER A 285 -4.50 10.44 1.05
N ALA A 286 -3.84 10.97 0.02
CA ALA A 286 -4.38 11.05 -1.35
C ALA A 286 -4.26 9.72 -2.10
N ALA A 287 -3.69 8.69 -1.44
CA ALA A 287 -3.52 7.40 -2.04
C ALA A 287 -4.88 6.66 -2.11
N THR A 288 -5.02 5.86 -3.15
CA THR A 288 -6.14 4.95 -3.32
C THR A 288 -5.62 3.52 -3.39
N PRO A 289 -6.46 2.50 -3.16
CA PRO A 289 -6.04 1.10 -3.31
C PRO A 289 -5.44 0.84 -4.70
N SER A 290 -5.99 1.47 -5.75
CA SER A 290 -5.48 1.40 -7.12
C SER A 290 -4.04 1.93 -7.25
N ALA A 291 -3.71 3.03 -6.58
CA ALA A 291 -2.35 3.59 -6.60
C ALA A 291 -1.34 2.63 -5.96
N VAL A 292 -1.70 2.06 -4.81
CA VAL A 292 -0.87 1.11 -4.07
C VAL A 292 -0.69 -0.18 -4.86
N GLU A 293 -1.78 -0.77 -5.36
CA GLU A 293 -1.76 -2.00 -6.16
C GLU A 293 -0.84 -1.86 -7.37
N GLN A 294 -0.96 -0.75 -8.11
CA GLN A 294 -0.13 -0.49 -9.28
C GLN A 294 1.36 -0.44 -8.93
N LEU A 295 1.74 0.36 -7.94
CA LEU A 295 3.14 0.55 -7.56
C LEU A 295 3.75 -0.75 -7.04
N LEU A 296 3.07 -1.46 -6.12
CA LEU A 296 3.60 -2.68 -5.53
C LEU A 296 3.75 -3.81 -6.56
N LYS A 297 2.79 -3.91 -7.50
CA LYS A 297 2.86 -4.86 -8.60
C LYS A 297 4.03 -4.56 -9.54
N GLU A 298 4.26 -3.29 -9.87
CA GLU A 298 5.40 -2.87 -10.68
C GLU A 298 6.74 -3.20 -10.00
N LYS A 299 6.83 -2.97 -8.68
CA LYS A 299 8.03 -3.27 -7.89
C LYS A 299 8.22 -4.76 -7.56
N GLY A 300 7.21 -5.58 -7.81
CA GLY A 300 7.20 -7.01 -7.48
C GLY A 300 7.26 -7.25 -5.97
N ILE A 301 6.51 -6.45 -5.19
CA ILE A 301 6.46 -6.53 -3.74
C ILE A 301 5.19 -7.29 -3.32
N GLU A 302 5.38 -8.32 -2.50
CA GLU A 302 4.30 -9.07 -1.85
C GLU A 302 3.79 -8.31 -0.63
N VAL A 303 2.47 -8.31 -0.42
CA VAL A 303 1.84 -7.73 0.77
C VAL A 303 1.23 -8.83 1.61
N LEU A 304 1.59 -8.85 2.89
CA LEU A 304 0.89 -9.57 3.94
C LEU A 304 0.25 -8.55 4.88
N TYR A 305 -0.95 -8.83 5.38
CA TYR A 305 -1.59 -7.94 6.34
C TYR A 305 -2.25 -8.70 7.50
N SER A 306 -2.00 -8.23 8.71
CA SER A 306 -2.57 -8.70 9.97
C SER A 306 -3.53 -7.62 10.47
N GLN A 307 -4.83 -7.93 10.44
CA GLN A 307 -5.91 -7.01 10.83
C GLN A 307 -7.10 -7.84 11.39
N PRO A 308 -7.82 -7.36 12.42
CA PRO A 308 -8.97 -8.07 12.99
C PRO A 308 -10.15 -8.13 12.01
N ASP A 309 -11.04 -9.12 12.18
CA ASP A 309 -12.25 -9.26 11.33
C ASP A 309 -13.22 -8.09 11.49
N LYS A 310 -13.22 -7.47 12.66
CA LYS A 310 -14.10 -6.36 13.00
C LYS A 310 -13.23 -5.19 13.42
N LEU A 311 -13.33 -4.11 12.65
CA LEU A 311 -12.68 -2.85 12.95
C LEU A 311 -13.59 -2.06 13.90
N HIS A 312 -13.00 -1.54 14.96
CA HIS A 312 -13.66 -0.70 15.95
C HIS A 312 -13.28 0.77 15.71
N HIS A 313 -13.92 1.71 16.41
CA HIS A 313 -13.49 3.13 16.42
C HIS A 313 -13.62 3.90 15.10
N LEU A 314 -14.51 3.48 14.20
CA LEU A 314 -14.74 4.13 12.89
C LEU A 314 -15.86 5.19 12.90
N GLU A 315 -16.35 5.57 14.08
CA GLU A 315 -17.43 6.53 14.23
C GLU A 315 -17.05 7.87 13.59
N GLY A 316 -17.84 8.33 12.63
CA GLY A 316 -17.57 9.56 11.89
C GLY A 316 -16.59 9.40 10.71
N TYR A 317 -15.88 8.28 10.58
CA TYR A 317 -15.02 8.00 9.42
C TYR A 317 -15.78 7.37 8.25
N TYR A 318 -16.58 6.36 8.57
CA TYR A 318 -17.22 5.48 7.62
C TYR A 318 -18.70 5.31 7.99
N ASP A 319 -19.55 5.42 6.98
CA ASP A 319 -20.94 4.97 7.01
C ASP A 319 -21.24 4.22 5.71
N PRO A 320 -21.71 2.96 5.78
CA PRO A 320 -21.99 2.15 4.60
C PRO A 320 -23.02 2.78 3.65
N ASN A 321 -23.88 3.67 4.15
CA ASN A 321 -24.92 4.33 3.35
C ASN A 321 -24.43 5.63 2.72
N ILE A 322 -23.33 6.20 3.20
CA ILE A 322 -22.84 7.53 2.80
C ILE A 322 -21.51 7.43 2.04
N ASN A 323 -20.51 6.72 2.59
CA ASN A 323 -19.16 6.61 2.00
C ASN A 323 -18.60 5.18 2.12
N PRO A 324 -19.23 4.18 1.46
CA PRO A 324 -18.86 2.78 1.60
C PRO A 324 -17.40 2.48 1.22
N LYS A 325 -16.81 3.23 0.27
CA LYS A 325 -15.40 3.07 -0.12
C LYS A 325 -14.38 3.57 0.91
N ALA A 326 -14.81 4.29 1.95
CA ALA A 326 -13.93 4.69 3.04
C ALA A 326 -13.42 3.48 3.85
N MET A 327 -14.14 2.34 3.81
CA MET A 327 -13.63 1.06 4.32
C MET A 327 -12.58 0.47 3.36
N ALA A 328 -11.51 1.22 3.14
CA ALA A 328 -10.41 0.82 2.27
C ALA A 328 -9.53 -0.20 3.01
N GLY A 329 -9.77 -1.48 2.74
CA GLY A 329 -9.02 -2.59 3.32
C GLY A 329 -7.79 -2.99 2.50
N PHE A 330 -7.20 -4.13 2.86
CA PHE A 330 -5.98 -4.66 2.24
C PHE A 330 -6.24 -5.89 1.37
N GLU A 331 -7.51 -6.31 1.23
CA GLU A 331 -7.93 -7.55 0.57
C GLU A 331 -7.50 -7.61 -0.90
N THR A 332 -7.51 -6.47 -1.59
CA THR A 332 -7.11 -6.37 -3.00
C THR A 332 -5.60 -6.25 -3.16
N LEU A 333 -4.88 -5.88 -2.10
CA LEU A 333 -3.45 -5.59 -2.13
C LEU A 333 -2.59 -6.81 -1.78
N GLY A 334 -3.09 -7.68 -0.91
CA GLY A 334 -2.25 -8.72 -0.31
C GLY A 334 -3.01 -9.89 0.28
N LYS A 335 -2.24 -10.80 0.91
CA LYS A 335 -2.77 -11.96 1.61
C LYS A 335 -2.93 -11.63 3.10
N ARG A 336 -4.12 -11.90 3.63
CA ARG A 336 -4.37 -11.81 5.07
C ARG A 336 -3.61 -12.90 5.84
N ILE A 337 -3.01 -12.51 6.94
CA ILE A 337 -2.38 -13.39 7.93
C ILE A 337 -3.11 -13.26 9.28
N SER A 338 -2.75 -14.09 10.26
CA SER A 338 -3.44 -14.20 11.54
C SER A 338 -3.52 -12.85 12.27
N TRP A 339 -4.62 -12.65 13.00
CA TRP A 339 -4.78 -11.60 14.00
C TRP A 339 -5.05 -12.23 15.38
N PRO A 340 -4.30 -11.86 16.44
CA PRO A 340 -3.11 -11.01 16.41
C PRO A 340 -2.00 -11.59 15.51
N PHE A 341 -1.03 -10.75 15.13
CA PHE A 341 0.07 -11.13 14.23
C PHE A 341 0.79 -12.39 14.73
N GLN A 342 1.08 -13.32 13.82
CA GLN A 342 1.89 -14.51 14.09
C GLN A 342 2.95 -14.66 13.00
N GLN A 343 4.22 -14.74 13.41
CA GLN A 343 5.33 -14.80 12.48
C GLN A 343 5.32 -16.10 11.64
N GLU A 344 4.71 -17.18 12.16
CA GLU A 344 4.58 -18.48 11.49
C GLU A 344 3.89 -18.41 10.12
N ASP A 345 2.99 -17.44 9.92
CA ASP A 345 2.28 -17.25 8.65
C ASP A 345 3.16 -16.78 7.50
N ILE A 346 4.35 -16.26 7.82
CA ILE A 346 5.37 -15.88 6.85
C ILE A 346 6.14 -17.14 6.45
N GLU A 347 5.96 -17.58 5.21
CA GLU A 347 6.68 -18.75 4.68
C GLU A 347 8.17 -18.47 4.52
N ILE A 348 9.01 -19.36 5.06
CA ILE A 348 10.46 -19.41 4.86
C ILE A 348 10.81 -20.72 4.15
N LYS A 349 11.65 -20.63 3.11
CA LYS A 349 12.15 -21.75 2.32
C LYS A 349 13.53 -22.16 2.81
N SER A 350 13.55 -23.00 3.85
CA SER A 350 14.78 -23.65 4.30
C SER A 350 15.49 -24.40 3.15
N GLY A 351 16.81 -24.31 3.13
CA GLY A 351 17.65 -24.86 2.07
C GLY A 351 19.07 -25.20 2.53
N GLN A 352 19.90 -25.68 1.60
CA GLN A 352 21.31 -25.91 1.89
C GLN A 352 22.05 -24.57 1.98
N ILE A 353 23.02 -24.47 2.90
CA ILE A 353 23.96 -23.35 2.97
C ILE A 353 24.72 -23.22 1.66
N VAL A 354 24.60 -22.05 1.02
CA VAL A 354 25.29 -21.73 -0.24
C VAL A 354 26.51 -20.84 -0.01
N GLU A 355 26.55 -20.14 1.12
CA GLU A 355 27.64 -19.24 1.51
C GLU A 355 27.86 -19.29 3.01
N SER A 356 29.13 -19.32 3.44
CA SER A 356 29.51 -19.15 4.84
C SER A 356 30.81 -18.34 4.94
N GLN A 357 30.75 -17.23 5.68
CA GLN A 357 31.86 -16.31 5.87
C GLN A 357 31.99 -15.88 7.33
N TYR A 358 33.22 -15.69 7.78
CA TYR A 358 33.58 -15.20 9.10
C TYR A 358 34.30 -13.86 8.96
N PHE A 359 33.75 -12.83 9.57
CA PHE A 359 34.26 -11.47 9.54
C PHE A 359 34.97 -11.14 10.84
N PHE A 360 36.11 -10.47 10.72
CA PHE A 360 36.89 -9.95 11.84
C PHE A 360 37.11 -8.46 11.64
N ALA A 361 36.88 -7.65 12.67
CA ALA A 361 37.21 -6.23 12.71
C ALA A 361 38.09 -5.93 13.93
N TRP A 362 39.23 -5.28 13.71
CA TRP A 362 40.19 -4.98 14.77
C TRP A 362 40.96 -3.68 14.51
N MET A 363 41.60 -3.22 15.57
CA MET A 363 42.60 -2.15 15.53
C MET A 363 44.00 -2.77 15.51
N SER A 364 44.82 -2.41 14.52
CA SER A 364 46.23 -2.81 14.52
C SER A 364 46.95 -2.16 15.70
N ARG A 365 47.70 -2.97 16.46
CA ARG A 365 48.50 -2.52 17.64
C ARG A 365 49.99 -2.44 17.32
N LEU A 366 50.35 -2.51 16.04
CA LEU A 366 51.72 -2.39 15.59
C LEU A 366 52.22 -0.96 15.77
N LYS A 367 53.47 -0.82 16.25
CA LYS A 367 54.15 0.47 16.38
C LYS A 367 55.05 0.65 15.18
N ILE A 368 54.71 1.60 14.31
CA ILE A 368 55.47 1.88 13.10
C ILE A 368 56.62 2.84 13.44
N PRO A 369 57.90 2.43 13.35
CA PRO A 369 59.03 3.24 13.82
C PRO A 369 59.38 4.44 12.90
N GLY A 370 58.78 4.53 11.71
CA GLY A 370 59.10 5.52 10.69
C GLY A 370 57.94 5.75 9.73
N HIS A 371 58.22 6.12 8.48
CA HIS A 371 57.17 6.38 7.50
C HIS A 371 56.43 5.08 7.14
N PRO A 372 55.09 5.00 7.24
CA PRO A 372 54.34 3.74 7.05
C PRO A 372 54.57 3.04 5.70
N ARG A 373 54.83 3.80 4.63
CA ARG A 373 55.14 3.27 3.30
C ARG A 373 56.44 2.46 3.21
N ASP A 374 57.32 2.58 4.21
CA ASP A 374 58.56 1.80 4.28
C ASP A 374 58.33 0.39 4.85
N TYR A 375 57.08 0.06 5.20
CA TYR A 375 56.71 -1.18 5.85
C TYR A 375 55.55 -1.86 5.14
N THR A 376 55.44 -3.17 5.36
CA THR A 376 54.31 -4.00 4.95
C THR A 376 53.89 -4.80 6.17
N VAL A 377 52.59 -4.85 6.45
CA VAL A 377 52.04 -5.73 7.48
C VAL A 377 51.56 -7.00 6.80
N ARG A 378 52.00 -8.16 7.31
CA ARG A 378 51.44 -9.46 6.95
C ARG A 378 50.50 -9.92 8.06
N VAL A 379 49.27 -10.25 7.70
CA VAL A 379 48.28 -10.82 8.61
C VAL A 379 48.20 -12.31 8.34
N THR A 380 48.25 -13.11 9.40
CA THR A 380 48.01 -14.56 9.35
C THR A 380 46.75 -14.88 10.13
N ILE A 381 45.83 -15.59 9.50
CA ILE A 381 44.61 -16.12 10.12
C ILE A 381 44.73 -17.64 10.12
N LYS A 382 44.50 -18.26 11.28
CA LYS A 382 44.43 -19.72 11.42
C LYS A 382 43.08 -20.11 12.01
N ALA A 383 42.56 -21.22 11.55
CA ALA A 383 41.39 -21.89 12.12
C ALA A 383 41.73 -23.34 12.44
N ALA A 384 41.10 -23.91 13.46
CA ALA A 384 41.24 -25.35 13.73
C ALA A 384 40.79 -26.16 12.50
N ASP A 385 41.51 -27.22 12.16
CA ASP A 385 41.09 -28.12 11.09
C ASP A 385 39.83 -28.89 11.57
N PRO A 386 38.68 -28.72 10.89
CA PRO A 386 37.39 -29.31 11.31
C PRO A 386 37.42 -30.84 11.31
N GLU A 387 38.33 -31.46 10.56
CA GLU A 387 38.42 -32.91 10.41
C GLU A 387 39.61 -33.51 11.16
N ARG A 388 40.55 -32.68 11.63
CA ARG A 388 41.82 -33.13 12.22
C ARG A 388 42.13 -32.40 13.52
N ARG A 389 41.75 -33.05 14.61
CA ARG A 389 41.96 -32.53 15.97
C ARG A 389 43.42 -32.16 16.23
N GLY A 390 43.67 -30.87 16.49
CA GLY A 390 45.00 -30.32 16.81
C GLY A 390 45.82 -29.85 15.59
N GLU A 391 45.33 -30.06 14.37
CA GLU A 391 45.86 -29.40 13.17
C GLU A 391 45.13 -28.07 12.92
N PHE A 392 45.74 -27.19 12.11
CA PHE A 392 45.18 -25.90 11.72
C PHE A 392 45.27 -25.71 10.22
N VAL A 393 44.30 -24.98 9.67
CA VAL A 393 44.34 -24.40 8.33
C VAL A 393 44.66 -22.92 8.45
N GLU A 394 45.42 -22.38 7.51
CA GLU A 394 45.84 -20.97 7.56
C GLU A 394 45.75 -20.28 6.21
N CYS A 395 45.52 -18.97 6.25
CA CYS A 395 45.63 -18.06 5.12
C CYS A 395 46.36 -16.79 5.56
N ASN A 396 46.92 -16.06 4.60
CA ASN A 396 47.60 -14.81 4.87
C ASN A 396 47.28 -13.76 3.79
N PHE A 397 47.40 -12.50 4.17
CA PHE A 397 47.40 -11.35 3.27
C PHE A 397 48.34 -10.28 3.79
N SER A 398 48.64 -9.31 2.92
CA SER A 398 49.52 -8.21 3.26
C SER A 398 48.93 -6.87 2.87
N TYR A 399 49.22 -5.85 3.66
CA TYR A 399 48.81 -4.47 3.37
C TYR A 399 49.91 -3.48 3.77
N VAL A 400 49.89 -2.29 3.18
CA VAL A 400 50.73 -1.18 3.61
C VAL A 400 49.98 -0.41 4.70
N PRO A 401 50.57 -0.15 5.87
CA PRO A 401 49.87 0.44 7.02
C PRO A 401 49.64 1.96 6.90
N CYS A 402 49.27 2.41 5.70
CA CYS A 402 48.74 3.74 5.44
C CYS A 402 47.82 3.67 4.22
N ARG A 403 46.75 4.45 4.24
CA ARG A 403 45.90 4.63 3.08
C ARG A 403 46.55 5.62 2.12
N GLN A 404 46.24 5.47 0.85
CA GLN A 404 46.60 6.47 -0.14
C GLN A 404 45.49 7.52 -0.20
N ASP A 405 45.87 8.78 -0.04
CA ASP A 405 44.98 9.91 -0.20
C ASP A 405 45.06 10.42 -1.64
N THR A 406 43.95 10.95 -2.11
CA THR A 406 43.81 11.53 -3.43
C THR A 406 42.76 12.64 -3.43
N ARG A 407 42.68 13.36 -4.55
CA ARG A 407 41.71 14.43 -4.73
C ARG A 407 40.43 13.92 -5.36
N LEU A 408 39.29 14.25 -4.75
CA LEU A 408 37.96 14.03 -5.29
C LEU A 408 37.28 15.37 -5.56
N MET A 409 36.81 15.55 -6.80
CA MET A 409 36.03 16.70 -7.23
C MET A 409 34.69 16.22 -7.79
N ILE A 410 33.60 16.82 -7.33
CA ILE A 410 32.25 16.44 -7.75
C ILE A 410 31.48 17.70 -8.10
N SER A 411 31.04 17.80 -9.35
CA SER A 411 30.13 18.85 -9.78
C SER A 411 28.69 18.35 -9.66
N VAL A 412 27.88 18.97 -8.81
CA VAL A 412 26.53 18.51 -8.45
C VAL A 412 25.48 19.38 -9.13
N TYR A 413 24.55 18.73 -9.85
CA TYR A 413 23.50 19.38 -10.63
C TYR A 413 22.14 18.71 -10.41
N ASP A 414 21.06 19.46 -10.63
CA ASP A 414 19.70 18.93 -10.71
C ASP A 414 19.41 18.31 -12.10
N GLU A 415 18.18 17.82 -12.27
CA GLU A 415 17.70 17.23 -13.53
C GLU A 415 17.65 18.24 -14.70
N GLU A 416 17.57 19.54 -14.42
CA GLU A 416 17.60 20.62 -15.41
C GLU A 416 19.03 21.09 -15.75
N GLY A 417 20.05 20.56 -15.06
CA GLY A 417 21.46 20.93 -15.23
C GLY A 417 21.88 22.19 -14.44
N ASN A 418 21.05 22.68 -13.53
CA ASN A 418 21.41 23.79 -12.66
C ASN A 418 22.32 23.30 -11.52
N PRO A 419 23.36 24.07 -11.15
CA PRO A 419 24.24 23.71 -10.03
C PRO A 419 23.49 23.80 -8.70
N ILE A 420 23.59 22.76 -7.87
CA ILE A 420 22.97 22.73 -6.54
C ILE A 420 23.97 23.17 -5.46
N GLY A 421 23.53 23.95 -4.48
CA GLY A 421 24.33 24.42 -3.36
C GLY A 421 24.15 23.58 -2.10
N GLU A 422 23.80 24.25 -1.01
CA GLU A 422 23.70 23.66 0.33
C GLU A 422 22.40 22.88 0.58
N GLU A 423 21.54 22.80 -0.44
CA GLU A 423 20.27 22.05 -0.45
C GLU A 423 20.50 20.53 -0.53
N VAL A 424 21.71 20.06 -0.82
CA VAL A 424 22.07 18.64 -0.85
C VAL A 424 23.18 18.34 0.16
N VAL A 425 23.04 17.22 0.86
CA VAL A 425 24.06 16.64 1.73
C VAL A 425 24.48 15.29 1.16
N MET A 426 25.79 15.04 1.14
CA MET A 426 26.36 13.78 0.66
C MET A 426 27.14 13.05 1.76
N HIS A 427 26.98 11.74 1.79
CA HIS A 427 27.68 10.82 2.70
C HIS A 427 28.40 9.73 1.92
N PHE A 428 29.56 9.32 2.46
CA PHE A 428 30.32 8.17 2.00
C PHE A 428 30.24 7.05 3.03
N TRP A 429 29.99 5.85 2.55
CA TRP A 429 29.83 4.66 3.37
C TRP A 429 30.82 3.59 2.93
N THR A 430 31.43 2.94 3.92
CA THR A 430 32.17 1.68 3.71
C THR A 430 31.29 0.51 4.11
N LYS A 431 31.53 -0.66 3.50
CA LYS A 431 30.73 -1.87 3.74
C LYS A 431 31.63 -3.03 4.19
N MET A 432 31.19 -3.74 5.22
CA MET A 432 31.79 -4.99 5.69
C MET A 432 30.69 -6.04 5.82
N GLY A 433 30.62 -6.97 4.87
CA GLY A 433 29.52 -7.94 4.81
C GLY A 433 28.19 -7.22 4.69
N ASP A 434 27.25 -7.45 5.62
CA ASP A 434 25.95 -6.77 5.64
C ASP A 434 26.03 -5.34 6.24
N ARG A 435 27.03 -5.08 7.08
CA ARG A 435 27.17 -3.83 7.85
C ARG A 435 27.66 -2.68 6.98
N LYS A 436 27.10 -1.49 7.20
CA LYS A 436 27.53 -0.22 6.58
C LYS A 436 27.95 0.77 7.67
N GLU A 437 29.01 1.53 7.40
CA GLU A 437 29.50 2.55 8.33
C GLU A 437 29.79 3.86 7.61
N LYS A 438 29.38 4.98 8.23
CA LYS A 438 29.70 6.32 7.73
C LYS A 438 31.20 6.55 7.91
N CYS A 439 31.89 6.90 6.83
CA CYS A 439 33.31 7.23 6.90
C CYS A 439 33.53 8.71 6.60
N TYR A 440 34.66 9.25 7.06
CA TYR A 440 35.13 10.56 6.63
C TYR A 440 35.34 10.59 5.10
N PRO A 441 34.96 11.67 4.41
CA PRO A 441 34.23 12.84 4.92
C PRO A 441 32.71 12.62 5.02
N PHE A 442 32.10 13.16 6.07
CA PHE A 442 30.65 13.09 6.34
C PHE A 442 30.01 14.48 6.25
N TRP A 443 28.70 14.53 5.96
CA TRP A 443 27.90 15.78 5.93
C TRP A 443 28.43 16.83 4.94
N ILE A 444 28.80 16.39 3.74
CA ILE A 444 29.42 17.27 2.75
C ILE A 444 28.33 17.96 1.95
N LYS A 445 28.40 19.29 1.90
CA LYS A 445 27.51 20.12 1.10
C LYS A 445 28.27 20.72 -0.09
N PRO A 446 27.71 20.69 -1.31
CA PRO A 446 28.22 21.45 -2.43
C PRO A 446 28.28 22.95 -2.12
N LYS A 447 29.30 23.63 -2.61
CA LYS A 447 29.37 25.10 -2.65
C LYS A 447 29.31 25.54 -4.11
N ASN A 448 28.22 26.20 -4.49
CA ASN A 448 27.95 26.59 -5.88
C ASN A 448 28.07 25.41 -6.88
N GLY A 449 27.45 24.26 -6.56
CA GLY A 449 27.51 23.08 -7.43
C GLY A 449 28.82 22.30 -7.36
N LEU A 450 29.73 22.58 -6.44
CA LEU A 450 31.04 21.93 -6.39
C LEU A 450 31.40 21.41 -5.00
N ILE A 451 31.83 20.15 -4.95
CA ILE A 451 32.49 19.52 -3.81
C ILE A 451 33.96 19.27 -4.18
N ILE A 452 34.86 19.63 -3.27
CA ILE A 452 36.30 19.34 -3.37
C ILE A 452 36.74 18.72 -2.05
N ILE A 453 37.34 17.54 -2.14
CA ILE A 453 37.96 16.82 -1.03
C ILE A 453 39.40 16.53 -1.44
N ASP A 454 40.37 17.14 -0.78
CA ASP A 454 41.79 17.04 -1.17
C ASP A 454 42.50 15.81 -0.58
N ASP A 455 41.89 15.17 0.42
CA ASP A 455 42.42 14.05 1.20
C ASP A 455 41.46 12.83 1.21
N MET A 456 40.74 12.60 0.11
CA MET A 456 39.86 11.44 -0.03
C MET A 456 40.70 10.16 -0.11
N HIS A 457 40.39 9.17 0.71
CA HIS A 457 41.11 7.90 0.63
C HIS A 457 40.71 7.10 -0.62
N VAL A 458 41.69 6.43 -1.23
CA VAL A 458 41.48 5.44 -2.31
C VAL A 458 40.64 4.27 -1.77
N GLY A 459 39.67 3.83 -2.57
CA GLY A 459 38.81 2.70 -2.22
C GLY A 459 37.43 2.75 -2.88
N ASN A 460 36.62 1.74 -2.55
CA ASN A 460 35.25 1.63 -3.01
C ASN A 460 34.28 2.12 -1.92
N TYR A 461 33.32 2.96 -2.30
CA TYR A 461 32.38 3.61 -1.40
C TYR A 461 30.98 3.50 -1.95
N TYR A 462 30.02 3.30 -1.05
CA TYR A 462 28.62 3.57 -1.34
C TYR A 462 28.36 5.04 -1.02
N VAL A 463 27.79 5.77 -1.96
CA VAL A 463 27.55 7.21 -1.84
C VAL A 463 26.05 7.45 -1.82
N THR A 464 25.64 8.30 -0.90
CA THR A 464 24.26 8.73 -0.79
C THR A 464 24.20 10.25 -0.75
N ALA A 465 23.40 10.84 -1.61
CA ALA A 465 23.11 12.27 -1.63
C ALA A 465 21.61 12.49 -1.41
N TYR A 466 21.25 13.38 -0.48
CA TYR A 466 19.87 13.66 -0.12
C TYR A 466 19.63 15.15 0.09
N ALA A 467 18.37 15.58 0.11
CA ALA A 467 18.01 16.93 0.52
C ALA A 467 18.52 17.26 1.95
N SER A 468 19.12 18.45 2.09
CA SER A 468 19.63 18.97 3.35
C SER A 468 18.50 19.11 4.37
N GLY A 469 18.79 18.76 5.63
CA GLY A 469 17.80 18.78 6.71
C GLY A 469 16.93 17.53 6.78
N HIS A 470 17.07 16.59 5.83
CA HIS A 470 16.29 15.34 5.77
C HIS A 470 14.80 15.57 6.02
N PRO A 471 14.13 16.44 5.24
CA PRO A 471 12.72 16.71 5.46
C PRO A 471 11.91 15.40 5.42
N ALA A 472 11.07 15.21 6.44
CA ALA A 472 10.08 14.15 6.46
C ALA A 472 9.14 14.31 5.26
N TYR A 473 8.55 13.21 4.81
CA TYR A 473 7.60 13.29 3.71
C TYR A 473 6.34 14.06 4.12
N SER A 474 5.94 15.00 3.28
CA SER A 474 4.59 15.57 3.23
C SER A 474 4.20 15.92 1.80
N TYR A 475 2.91 16.23 1.61
CA TYR A 475 2.35 16.56 0.30
C TYR A 475 3.05 17.73 -0.39
N GLU A 476 3.52 18.71 0.38
CA GLU A 476 4.23 19.88 -0.11
C GLU A 476 5.76 19.72 -0.20
N THR A 477 6.35 18.71 0.43
CA THR A 477 7.83 18.58 0.45
C THR A 477 8.40 18.17 -0.90
N LEU A 478 9.55 18.76 -1.24
CA LEU A 478 10.37 18.47 -2.41
C LEU A 478 11.73 17.96 -1.93
N ARG A 479 12.13 16.81 -2.46
CA ARG A 479 13.33 16.11 -1.99
C ARG A 479 14.21 15.68 -3.15
N TYR A 480 15.51 15.60 -2.87
CA TYR A 480 16.50 15.05 -3.78
C TYR A 480 17.02 13.72 -3.26
N VAL A 481 17.37 12.83 -4.18
CA VAL A 481 18.04 11.57 -3.88
C VAL A 481 19.05 11.19 -4.96
N LYS A 482 20.17 10.60 -4.54
CA LYS A 482 21.03 9.79 -5.39
C LYS A 482 21.76 8.75 -4.56
N ARG A 483 21.80 7.51 -5.04
CA ARG A 483 22.45 6.37 -4.39
C ARG A 483 23.26 5.60 -5.41
N PHE A 484 24.56 5.39 -5.17
CA PHE A 484 25.42 4.66 -6.12
C PHE A 484 26.73 4.21 -5.50
N TRP A 485 27.40 3.25 -6.15
CA TRP A 485 28.76 2.84 -5.82
C TRP A 485 29.78 3.63 -6.62
N ILE A 486 30.87 4.03 -5.96
CA ILE A 486 31.99 4.72 -6.60
C ILE A 486 33.33 4.11 -6.16
N ASN A 487 34.21 3.89 -7.12
CA ASN A 487 35.60 3.52 -6.86
C ASN A 487 36.50 4.75 -7.06
N ILE A 488 37.14 5.20 -5.99
CA ILE A 488 38.07 6.33 -5.98
C ILE A 488 39.49 5.81 -6.30
N PRO A 489 40.09 6.18 -7.45
CA PRO A 489 41.39 5.68 -7.89
C PRO A 489 42.55 6.53 -7.33
N ALA A 490 43.78 5.99 -7.40
CA ALA A 490 44.99 6.61 -6.87
C ALA A 490 45.29 8.02 -7.42
N GLU A 491 45.03 8.23 -8.70
CA GLU A 491 45.26 9.47 -9.45
C GLU A 491 44.22 10.58 -9.18
N GLY A 492 43.15 10.26 -8.46
CA GLY A 492 42.05 11.17 -8.15
C GLY A 492 40.88 11.03 -9.11
N LEU A 493 39.75 11.61 -8.74
CA LEU A 493 38.52 11.49 -9.52
C LEU A 493 37.83 12.84 -9.65
N ASN A 494 37.41 13.18 -10.87
CA ASN A 494 36.55 14.30 -11.16
C ASN A 494 35.36 13.81 -11.98
N PHE A 495 34.14 14.07 -11.51
CA PHE A 495 32.93 13.70 -12.23
C PHE A 495 31.76 14.62 -11.92
N SER A 496 30.73 14.55 -12.75
CA SER A 496 29.46 15.26 -12.55
C SER A 496 28.42 14.30 -11.96
N LEU A 497 27.75 14.74 -10.90
CA LEU A 497 26.67 14.04 -10.21
C LEU A 497 25.36 14.76 -10.50
N GLN A 498 24.44 14.07 -11.17
CA GLN A 498 23.05 14.50 -11.26
C GLN A 498 22.27 13.85 -10.12
N VAL A 499 21.70 14.66 -9.23
CA VAL A 499 20.71 14.19 -8.24
C VAL A 499 19.33 14.17 -8.89
N GLU A 500 18.46 13.32 -8.37
CA GLU A 500 17.13 13.10 -8.93
C GLU A 500 16.06 13.57 -7.96
N THR A 501 14.93 14.03 -8.50
CA THR A 501 13.72 14.25 -7.73
C THR A 501 13.28 12.95 -7.07
N MET A 502 13.22 12.96 -5.73
CA MET A 502 12.78 11.84 -4.90
C MET A 502 11.24 11.70 -4.93
N ASP A 503 10.70 10.58 -4.47
CA ASP A 503 9.25 10.30 -4.40
C ASP A 503 8.49 10.20 -5.74
N LYS A 504 9.15 10.41 -6.88
CA LYS A 504 8.49 10.45 -8.20
C LYS A 504 7.61 9.25 -8.50
N GLU A 505 8.04 8.05 -8.12
CA GLU A 505 7.29 6.82 -8.37
C GLU A 505 5.97 6.76 -7.58
N MET A 506 6.02 7.10 -6.28
CA MET A 506 4.83 7.19 -5.45
C MET A 506 3.87 8.29 -5.95
N GLU A 507 4.39 9.48 -6.27
CA GLU A 507 3.54 10.61 -6.65
C GLU A 507 2.87 10.38 -8.02
N LEU A 508 3.58 9.77 -8.97
CA LEU A 508 3.00 9.33 -10.24
C LEU A 508 1.95 8.21 -10.03
N ALA A 509 2.23 7.25 -9.14
CA ALA A 509 1.28 6.20 -8.82
C ALA A 509 -0.01 6.74 -8.16
N LYS A 510 0.08 7.77 -7.30
CA LYS A 510 -1.10 8.45 -6.74
C LYS A 510 -1.98 9.05 -7.85
N VAL A 511 -1.38 9.77 -8.79
CA VAL A 511 -2.14 10.36 -9.92
C VAL A 511 -2.79 9.27 -10.76
N ARG A 512 -2.04 8.23 -11.12
CA ARG A 512 -2.53 7.12 -11.95
C ARG A 512 -3.65 6.34 -11.26
N GLY A 513 -3.52 6.08 -9.96
CA GLY A 513 -4.57 5.46 -9.16
C GLY A 513 -5.85 6.30 -9.13
N LEU A 514 -5.74 7.62 -8.96
CA LEU A 514 -6.89 8.53 -8.99
C LEU A 514 -7.54 8.59 -10.39
N LEU A 515 -6.74 8.59 -11.47
CA LEU A 515 -7.26 8.57 -12.84
C LEU A 515 -7.97 7.25 -13.16
N LYS A 516 -7.43 6.12 -12.70
CA LYS A 516 -8.10 4.82 -12.80
C LYS A 516 -9.44 4.82 -12.07
N ASP A 517 -9.45 5.30 -10.83
CA ASP A 517 -10.67 5.38 -10.03
C ASP A 517 -11.70 6.35 -10.65
N LEU A 518 -11.24 7.44 -11.29
CA LEU A 518 -12.10 8.37 -12.05
C LEU A 518 -12.73 7.70 -13.27
N ASN A 519 -11.96 6.86 -13.98
CA ASN A 519 -12.40 6.12 -15.15
C ASN A 519 -13.41 5.02 -14.80
N GLU A 520 -13.24 4.41 -13.62
CA GLU A 520 -14.10 3.38 -13.05
C GLU A 520 -15.28 3.96 -12.25
N CYS A 521 -15.39 5.29 -12.17
CA CYS A 521 -16.50 5.98 -11.53
C CYS A 521 -17.84 5.52 -12.13
N ALA A 522 -18.74 5.06 -11.28
CA ALA A 522 -20.01 4.46 -11.69
C ALA A 522 -21.13 5.48 -11.95
N LEU A 523 -20.79 6.77 -12.12
CA LEU A 523 -21.73 7.75 -12.62
C LEU A 523 -22.25 7.33 -14.02
N PRO A 524 -23.56 7.50 -14.31
CA PRO A 524 -24.15 7.14 -15.59
C PRO A 524 -23.38 7.72 -16.77
N SER A 525 -23.26 6.94 -17.85
CA SER A 525 -22.56 7.27 -19.11
C SER A 525 -21.02 7.37 -19.06
N SER A 526 -20.37 7.09 -17.91
CA SER A 526 -18.91 7.19 -17.76
C SER A 526 -18.33 8.54 -18.25
N PRO A 527 -18.77 9.67 -17.68
CA PRO A 527 -18.62 10.99 -18.29
C PRO A 527 -17.18 11.51 -18.39
N PHE A 528 -16.23 10.89 -17.69
CA PHE A 528 -14.86 11.39 -17.56
C PHE A 528 -13.81 10.61 -18.37
N LYS A 529 -14.22 9.64 -19.19
CA LYS A 529 -13.30 8.79 -19.98
C LYS A 529 -12.34 9.58 -20.88
N ASP A 530 -12.87 10.55 -21.61
CA ASP A 530 -12.06 11.37 -22.53
C ASP A 530 -11.06 12.24 -21.77
N PHE A 531 -11.46 12.78 -20.61
CA PHE A 531 -10.57 13.51 -19.72
C PHE A 531 -9.44 12.62 -19.19
N VAL A 532 -9.77 11.42 -18.71
CA VAL A 532 -8.77 10.47 -18.19
C VAL A 532 -7.72 10.15 -19.24
N ALA A 533 -8.14 9.83 -20.47
CA ALA A 533 -7.21 9.52 -21.55
C ALA A 533 -6.27 10.70 -21.88
N GLU A 534 -6.77 11.94 -21.78
CA GLU A 534 -5.93 13.13 -21.98
C GLU A 534 -4.96 13.38 -20.81
N ALA A 535 -5.42 13.19 -19.58
CA ALA A 535 -4.59 13.34 -18.39
C ALA A 535 -3.49 12.27 -18.32
N GLU A 536 -3.82 11.01 -18.62
CA GLU A 536 -2.84 9.91 -18.71
C GLU A 536 -1.74 10.23 -19.73
N LYS A 537 -2.13 10.72 -20.92
CA LYS A 537 -1.17 11.12 -21.94
C LYS A 537 -0.21 12.21 -21.44
N TRP A 538 -0.71 13.20 -20.71
CA TRP A 538 0.14 14.25 -20.13
C TRP A 538 1.11 13.69 -19.07
N ILE A 539 0.64 12.78 -18.21
CA ILE A 539 1.49 12.11 -17.22
C ILE A 539 2.57 11.26 -17.89
N ASP A 540 2.23 10.52 -18.94
CA ASP A 540 3.19 9.71 -19.70
C ASP A 540 4.24 10.59 -20.41
N GLU A 541 3.83 11.76 -20.93
CA GLU A 541 4.75 12.75 -21.50
C GLU A 541 5.72 13.30 -20.44
N ILE A 542 5.25 13.60 -19.23
CA ILE A 542 6.13 14.04 -18.12
C ILE A 542 7.11 12.93 -17.73
N GLU A 543 6.61 11.72 -17.49
CA GLU A 543 7.46 10.59 -17.07
C GLU A 543 8.54 10.28 -18.11
N ALA A 544 8.19 10.32 -19.40
CA ALA A 544 9.14 10.11 -20.50
C ALA A 544 10.20 11.21 -20.62
N ASN A 545 9.86 12.46 -20.27
CA ASN A 545 10.77 13.60 -20.33
C ASN A 545 11.63 13.76 -19.06
N GLY A 546 11.24 13.10 -17.96
CA GLY A 546 11.86 13.21 -16.66
C GLY A 546 11.08 14.14 -15.71
N VAL A 547 10.98 13.74 -14.45
CA VAL A 547 10.20 14.45 -13.42
C VAL A 547 11.13 15.33 -12.61
N THR A 548 11.22 16.61 -12.96
CA THR A 548 11.97 17.60 -12.16
C THR A 548 11.13 18.09 -10.98
N TRP A 549 11.70 18.88 -10.07
CA TRP A 549 10.93 19.57 -9.03
C TRP A 549 9.79 20.45 -9.58
N ARG A 550 9.96 21.05 -10.77
CA ARG A 550 8.89 21.83 -11.40
C ARG A 550 7.70 20.94 -11.76
N GLU A 551 7.98 19.84 -12.44
CA GLU A 551 6.95 18.85 -12.80
C GLU A 551 6.33 18.23 -11.55
N MET A 552 7.14 17.98 -10.51
CA MET A 552 6.67 17.46 -9.23
C MET A 552 5.65 18.38 -8.56
N VAL A 553 5.89 19.70 -8.56
CA VAL A 553 4.92 20.68 -8.02
C VAL A 553 3.61 20.64 -8.82
N ALA A 554 3.69 20.57 -10.15
CA ALA A 554 2.51 20.50 -11.01
C ALA A 554 1.72 19.19 -10.78
N ILE A 555 2.41 18.05 -10.71
CA ILE A 555 1.85 16.73 -10.39
C ILE A 555 1.15 16.75 -9.03
N LYS A 556 1.83 17.27 -7.99
CA LYS A 556 1.29 17.35 -6.63
C LYS A 556 0.02 18.18 -6.55
N ARG A 557 0.03 19.38 -7.13
CA ARG A 557 -1.17 20.23 -7.20
C ARG A 557 -2.30 19.57 -8.00
N PHE A 558 -1.96 18.88 -9.08
CA PHE A 558 -2.94 18.19 -9.91
C PHE A 558 -3.62 17.03 -9.17
N TYR A 559 -2.86 16.10 -8.57
CA TYR A 559 -3.48 14.98 -7.86
C TYR A 559 -4.21 15.42 -6.60
N VAL A 560 -3.75 16.48 -5.92
CA VAL A 560 -4.51 17.08 -4.81
C VAL A 560 -5.85 17.58 -5.31
N ALA A 561 -5.92 18.28 -6.44
CA ALA A 561 -7.21 18.66 -7.02
C ALA A 561 -8.05 17.44 -7.41
N LEU A 562 -7.47 16.44 -8.09
CA LEU A 562 -8.15 15.19 -8.47
C LEU A 562 -8.77 14.48 -7.27
N SER A 563 -8.07 14.43 -6.13
CA SER A 563 -8.56 13.76 -4.91
C SER A 563 -9.93 14.27 -4.47
N GLY A 564 -10.20 15.57 -4.58
CA GLY A 564 -11.48 16.15 -4.18
C GLY A 564 -12.58 15.89 -5.20
N TYR A 565 -12.23 15.84 -6.49
CA TYR A 565 -13.19 15.41 -7.51
C TYR A 565 -13.58 13.94 -7.30
N ILE A 566 -12.62 13.05 -7.00
CA ILE A 566 -12.90 11.65 -6.66
C ILE A 566 -13.77 11.55 -5.40
N ASN A 567 -13.41 12.27 -4.34
CA ASN A 567 -14.21 12.32 -3.13
C ASN A 567 -15.65 12.75 -3.43
N PHE A 568 -15.83 13.87 -4.15
CA PHE A 568 -17.18 14.36 -4.50
C PHE A 568 -17.94 13.41 -5.40
N ASN A 569 -17.27 12.70 -6.32
CA ASN A 569 -17.91 11.75 -7.23
C ASN A 569 -18.52 10.58 -6.47
N GLU A 570 -17.87 10.11 -5.40
CA GLU A 570 -18.39 9.02 -4.57
C GLU A 570 -19.70 9.42 -3.89
N TYR A 571 -19.74 10.60 -3.26
CA TYR A 571 -20.98 11.12 -2.67
C TYR A 571 -22.04 11.37 -3.76
N ALA A 572 -21.69 12.07 -4.84
CA ALA A 572 -22.64 12.40 -5.89
C ALA A 572 -23.24 11.17 -6.58
N GLN A 573 -22.47 10.09 -6.73
CA GLN A 573 -22.98 8.82 -7.24
C GLN A 573 -24.06 8.27 -6.30
N ARG A 574 -23.77 8.21 -5.00
CA ARG A 574 -24.70 7.67 -4.00
C ARG A 574 -25.99 8.48 -3.95
N GLU A 575 -25.87 9.80 -3.86
CA GLU A 575 -27.02 10.72 -3.82
C GLU A 575 -27.83 10.64 -5.12
N ALA A 576 -27.19 10.46 -6.28
CA ALA A 576 -27.91 10.30 -7.55
C ALA A 576 -28.67 8.97 -7.64
N GLU A 577 -28.06 7.87 -7.19
CA GLU A 577 -28.72 6.56 -7.13
C GLU A 577 -29.96 6.61 -6.23
N SER A 578 -29.82 7.13 -5.01
CA SER A 578 -30.93 7.28 -4.07
C SER A 578 -32.01 8.22 -4.63
N ALA A 579 -31.64 9.36 -5.21
CA ALA A 579 -32.62 10.31 -5.76
C ALA A 579 -33.43 9.74 -6.91
N ILE A 580 -32.82 8.90 -7.75
CA ILE A 580 -33.53 8.19 -8.82
C ILE A 580 -34.54 7.19 -8.24
N GLU A 581 -34.14 6.46 -7.19
CA GLU A 581 -34.99 5.47 -6.52
C GLU A 581 -36.15 6.14 -5.79
N ASP A 582 -35.88 7.15 -4.96
CA ASP A 582 -36.90 7.91 -4.23
C ASP A 582 -37.89 8.59 -5.17
N PHE A 583 -37.39 9.21 -6.23
CA PHE A 583 -38.27 9.82 -7.23
C PHE A 583 -39.18 8.80 -7.92
N GLN A 584 -38.65 7.63 -8.27
CA GLN A 584 -39.43 6.56 -8.85
C GLN A 584 -40.50 6.07 -7.87
N GLU A 585 -40.14 5.87 -6.60
CA GLU A 585 -41.06 5.39 -5.58
C GLU A 585 -42.15 6.42 -5.24
N ILE A 586 -41.84 7.72 -5.18
CA ILE A 586 -42.82 8.80 -5.03
C ILE A 586 -43.87 8.73 -6.15
N VAL A 587 -43.44 8.62 -7.40
CA VAL A 587 -44.36 8.55 -8.55
C VAL A 587 -45.19 7.27 -8.51
N GLN A 588 -44.60 6.13 -8.15
CA GLN A 588 -45.31 4.86 -8.05
C GLN A 588 -46.35 4.85 -6.91
N ASP A 589 -46.03 5.42 -5.76
CA ASP A 589 -46.95 5.52 -4.62
C ASP A 589 -48.16 6.39 -4.97
N ILE A 590 -47.95 7.56 -5.59
CA ILE A 590 -49.05 8.41 -6.09
C ILE A 590 -49.86 7.66 -7.15
N HIS A 591 -49.19 6.94 -8.06
CA HIS A 591 -49.86 6.15 -9.09
C HIS A 591 -50.78 5.08 -8.48
N LYS A 592 -50.32 4.39 -7.44
CA LYS A 592 -51.11 3.37 -6.73
C LYS A 592 -52.40 3.96 -6.15
N ILE A 593 -52.36 5.17 -5.59
CA ILE A 593 -53.57 5.88 -5.10
C ILE A 593 -54.52 6.16 -6.27
N VAL A 594 -54.00 6.68 -7.39
CA VAL A 594 -54.79 6.98 -8.58
C VAL A 594 -55.43 5.72 -9.17
N GLU A 595 -54.71 4.59 -9.20
CA GLU A 595 -55.23 3.30 -9.65
C GLU A 595 -56.33 2.77 -8.72
N GLN A 596 -56.14 2.82 -7.40
CA GLN A 596 -57.17 2.39 -6.45
C GLN A 596 -58.41 3.30 -6.52
N LEU A 597 -58.22 4.61 -6.72
CA LEU A 597 -59.32 5.54 -6.98
C LEU A 597 -60.06 5.19 -8.28
N ARG A 598 -59.35 4.83 -9.35
CA ARG A 598 -59.98 4.37 -10.60
C ARG A 598 -60.72 3.05 -10.40
N ALA A 599 -60.17 2.12 -9.62
CA ALA A 599 -60.81 0.86 -9.27
C ALA A 599 -62.13 1.12 -8.51
N LEU A 600 -62.11 2.02 -7.53
CA LEU A 600 -63.30 2.46 -6.81
C LEU A 600 -64.33 3.09 -7.76
N LYS A 601 -63.93 4.00 -8.65
CA LYS A 601 -64.81 4.60 -9.67
C LYS A 601 -65.43 3.57 -10.61
N ASN A 602 -64.68 2.53 -10.98
CA ASN A 602 -65.15 1.48 -11.87
C ASN A 602 -66.12 0.53 -11.15
N ALA A 603 -65.79 0.09 -9.93
CA ALA A 603 -66.69 -0.71 -9.09
C ALA A 603 -68.05 -0.02 -8.90
N ARG A 604 -68.02 1.30 -8.66
CA ARG A 604 -69.24 2.11 -8.57
C ARG A 604 -70.05 2.18 -9.86
N LYS A 605 -69.40 2.20 -11.04
CA LYS A 605 -70.08 2.21 -12.34
C LYS A 605 -70.73 0.87 -12.66
N GLU A 606 -70.07 -0.23 -12.31
CA GLU A 606 -70.59 -1.59 -12.50
C GLU A 606 -71.75 -1.88 -11.54
N SER A 607 -71.67 -1.44 -10.27
CA SER A 607 -72.76 -1.63 -9.30
C SER A 607 -74.02 -0.84 -9.65
N ILE A 608 -73.95 0.30 -10.35
CA ILE A 608 -75.13 0.99 -10.90
C ILE A 608 -75.87 0.12 -11.92
N GLY A 609 -75.15 -0.68 -12.72
CA GLY A 609 -75.72 -1.62 -13.68
C GLY A 609 -76.46 -2.79 -12.99
N GLU A 610 -75.93 -3.28 -11.87
CA GLU A 610 -76.53 -4.38 -11.09
C GLU A 610 -77.62 -3.92 -10.10
N LYS A 611 -77.54 -2.67 -9.60
CA LYS A 611 -78.57 -2.03 -8.76
C LYS A 611 -79.95 -1.99 -9.43
N PHE A 612 -80.01 -1.96 -10.76
CA PHE A 612 -81.28 -2.08 -11.52
C PHE A 612 -81.92 -3.47 -11.44
N ALA A 613 -81.16 -4.53 -11.17
CA ALA A 613 -81.69 -5.88 -10.92
C ALA A 613 -82.06 -6.12 -9.43
N GLY A 614 -81.51 -5.34 -8.50
CA GLY A 614 -81.67 -5.48 -7.05
C GLY A 614 -82.86 -4.74 -6.40
N ALA A 615 -83.66 -3.97 -7.15
CA ALA A 615 -84.73 -3.14 -6.60
C ALA A 615 -85.78 -3.90 -5.77
N ALA A 616 -86.01 -5.20 -6.06
CA ALA A 616 -86.91 -6.05 -5.29
C ALA A 616 -86.34 -6.50 -3.93
N LEU A 617 -85.02 -6.66 -3.82
CA LEU A 617 -84.31 -6.96 -2.58
C LEU A 617 -84.28 -5.75 -1.66
N GLU A 618 -84.03 -4.56 -2.22
CA GLU A 618 -84.00 -3.30 -1.48
C GLU A 618 -85.34 -3.01 -0.77
N LEU A 619 -86.46 -3.19 -1.48
CA LEU A 619 -87.80 -3.05 -0.89
C LEU A 619 -88.06 -4.05 0.25
N ALA A 620 -87.56 -5.29 0.11
CA ALA A 620 -87.72 -6.34 1.12
C ALA A 620 -86.89 -6.04 2.39
N TYR A 621 -85.66 -5.56 2.23
CA TYR A 621 -84.80 -5.18 3.36
C TYR A 621 -85.29 -3.92 4.07
N ASP A 622 -85.82 -2.94 3.35
CA ASP A 622 -86.31 -1.70 3.96
C ASP A 622 -87.60 -1.93 4.77
N ILE A 623 -88.44 -2.89 4.34
CA ILE A 623 -89.60 -3.36 5.12
C ILE A 623 -89.15 -4.08 6.40
N LEU A 624 -88.11 -4.92 6.32
CA LEU A 624 -87.57 -5.65 7.48
C LEU A 624 -86.84 -4.75 8.49
N THR A 625 -86.30 -3.62 8.03
CA THR A 625 -85.46 -2.72 8.83
C THR A 625 -86.11 -1.38 9.18
N ASP A 626 -87.39 -1.19 8.83
CA ASP A 626 -88.17 0.03 9.07
C ASP A 626 -87.48 1.29 8.49
N GLY A 627 -87.06 1.22 7.23
CA GLY A 627 -86.43 2.33 6.49
C GLY A 627 -84.96 2.60 6.83
N ARG A 628 -84.37 1.85 7.77
CA ARG A 628 -82.99 2.06 8.23
C ARG A 628 -81.95 1.58 7.22
N PHE A 629 -82.28 0.59 6.39
CA PHE A 629 -81.37 0.09 5.35
C PHE A 629 -81.14 1.13 4.26
N THR A 630 -82.20 1.75 3.72
CA THR A 630 -82.07 2.83 2.73
C THR A 630 -81.30 4.02 3.30
N ALA A 631 -81.56 4.42 4.56
CA ALA A 631 -80.82 5.50 5.20
C ALA A 631 -79.32 5.19 5.36
N ALA A 632 -78.97 3.94 5.71
CA ALA A 632 -77.57 3.50 5.83
C ALA A 632 -76.87 3.42 4.46
N LYS A 633 -77.56 2.88 3.44
CA LYS A 633 -77.09 2.82 2.05
C LYS A 633 -76.79 4.22 1.51
N GLU A 634 -77.73 5.16 1.63
CA GLU A 634 -77.52 6.53 1.19
C GLU A 634 -76.38 7.23 1.95
N ALA A 635 -76.21 6.93 3.25
CA ALA A 635 -75.11 7.49 4.04
C ALA A 635 -73.75 6.96 3.56
N VAL A 636 -73.65 5.68 3.23
CA VAL A 636 -72.43 5.05 2.70
C VAL A 636 -72.14 5.52 1.27
N GLU A 637 -73.15 5.63 0.40
CA GLU A 637 -72.97 6.19 -0.95
C GLU A 637 -72.52 7.65 -0.91
N ARG A 638 -73.10 8.47 -0.02
CA ARG A 638 -72.61 9.85 0.24
C ARG A 638 -71.19 9.85 0.78
N GLY A 639 -70.85 8.92 1.69
CA GLY A 639 -69.50 8.76 2.23
C GLY A 639 -68.48 8.40 1.15
N LEU A 640 -68.82 7.50 0.24
CA LEU A 640 -68.01 7.13 -0.92
C LEU A 640 -67.85 8.28 -1.93
N ASP A 641 -68.92 9.04 -2.21
CA ASP A 641 -68.85 10.24 -3.06
C ASP A 641 -67.93 11.31 -2.46
N LEU A 642 -68.01 11.52 -1.14
CA LEU A 642 -67.15 12.44 -0.42
C LEU A 642 -65.70 11.95 -0.42
N LEU A 643 -65.46 10.65 -0.20
CA LEU A 643 -64.13 10.05 -0.25
C LEU A 643 -63.50 10.16 -1.64
N GLU A 644 -64.24 9.82 -2.70
CA GLU A 644 -63.79 9.97 -4.08
C GLU A 644 -63.44 11.43 -4.40
N THR A 645 -64.32 12.35 -4.01
CA THR A 645 -64.13 13.79 -4.25
C THR A 645 -62.92 14.31 -3.47
N TYR A 646 -62.79 13.93 -2.20
CA TYR A 646 -61.68 14.32 -1.34
C TYR A 646 -60.35 13.82 -1.89
N ILE A 647 -60.26 12.55 -2.28
CA ILE A 647 -59.01 11.98 -2.80
C ILE A 647 -58.60 12.64 -4.11
N GLU A 648 -59.56 12.81 -5.03
CA GLU A 648 -59.27 13.36 -6.36
C GLU A 648 -58.96 14.86 -6.34
N LYS A 649 -59.67 15.64 -5.52
CA LYS A 649 -59.61 17.11 -5.57
C LYS A 649 -58.79 17.74 -4.45
N GLU A 650 -58.56 17.03 -3.36
CA GLU A 650 -57.84 17.54 -2.20
C GLU A 650 -56.58 16.71 -1.95
N LEU A 651 -56.68 15.41 -1.66
CA LEU A 651 -55.54 14.59 -1.25
C LEU A 651 -54.44 14.47 -2.34
N ILE A 652 -54.77 14.09 -3.57
CA ILE A 652 -53.76 13.94 -4.63
C ILE A 652 -53.08 15.28 -4.94
N PRO A 653 -53.81 16.39 -5.15
CA PRO A 653 -53.20 17.71 -5.29
C PRO A 653 -52.34 18.12 -4.10
N GLU A 654 -52.80 17.92 -2.86
CA GLU A 654 -52.02 18.22 -1.65
C GLU A 654 -50.74 17.39 -1.55
N LEU A 655 -50.79 16.10 -1.93
CA LEU A 655 -49.60 15.25 -1.97
C LEU A 655 -48.59 15.74 -3.01
N ILE A 656 -49.07 16.13 -4.21
CA ILE A 656 -48.21 16.70 -5.25
C ILE A 656 -47.60 18.01 -4.78
N ASP A 657 -48.41 18.92 -4.26
CA ASP A 657 -47.96 20.22 -3.75
C ASP A 657 -46.93 20.02 -2.64
N MET A 658 -47.16 19.08 -1.73
CA MET A 658 -46.23 18.76 -0.65
C MET A 658 -44.90 18.22 -1.18
N VAL A 659 -44.91 17.28 -2.14
CA VAL A 659 -43.68 16.80 -2.79
C VAL A 659 -42.93 17.99 -3.40
N LEU A 660 -43.63 18.88 -4.10
CA LEU A 660 -43.03 20.05 -4.75
C LEU A 660 -42.53 21.12 -3.76
N GLU A 661 -43.15 21.23 -2.59
CA GLU A 661 -42.70 22.09 -1.49
C GLU A 661 -41.39 21.58 -0.88
N GLN A 662 -41.22 20.25 -0.76
CA GLN A 662 -39.99 19.66 -0.24
C GLN A 662 -38.82 19.72 -1.21
N VAL A 663 -39.08 19.84 -2.52
CA VAL A 663 -38.02 20.10 -3.51
C VAL A 663 -37.43 21.48 -3.25
N PRO A 664 -36.12 21.60 -2.92
CA PRO A 664 -35.54 22.87 -2.56
C PRO A 664 -35.57 23.87 -3.72
N ASP A 665 -35.59 25.16 -3.38
CA ASP A 665 -35.60 26.23 -4.36
C ASP A 665 -34.27 26.28 -5.11
N GLY A 666 -34.25 25.61 -6.26
CA GLY A 666 -33.08 25.51 -7.12
C GLY A 666 -33.44 25.57 -8.62
N PRO A 667 -32.43 25.72 -9.49
CA PRO A 667 -32.64 25.78 -10.94
C PRO A 667 -33.25 24.48 -11.51
N TYR A 668 -33.16 23.36 -10.78
CA TYR A 668 -33.74 22.05 -11.10
C TYR A 668 -35.24 21.94 -10.80
N LYS A 669 -35.78 22.75 -9.86
CA LYS A 669 -37.16 22.66 -9.38
C LYS A 669 -38.20 22.71 -10.51
N PRO A 670 -38.11 23.61 -11.51
CA PRO A 670 -39.05 23.62 -12.62
C PRO A 670 -39.11 22.32 -13.43
N PHE A 671 -37.95 21.67 -13.64
CA PHE A 671 -37.90 20.38 -14.33
C PHE A 671 -38.55 19.29 -13.50
N ILE A 672 -38.23 19.21 -12.21
CA ILE A 672 -38.82 18.23 -11.29
C ILE A 672 -40.33 18.41 -11.21
N THR A 673 -40.81 19.66 -11.11
CA THR A 673 -42.25 19.98 -11.15
C THR A 673 -42.91 19.48 -12.43
N MET A 674 -42.28 19.71 -13.58
CA MET A 674 -42.78 19.21 -14.86
C MET A 674 -42.81 17.67 -14.91
N ALA A 675 -41.72 17.03 -14.48
CA ALA A 675 -41.57 15.57 -14.51
C ALA A 675 -42.60 14.87 -13.62
N ILE A 676 -42.83 15.35 -12.39
CA ILE A 676 -43.85 14.83 -11.47
C ILE A 676 -45.23 14.91 -12.10
N ASN A 677 -45.60 16.11 -12.60
CA ASN A 677 -46.91 16.32 -13.24
C ASN A 677 -47.11 15.45 -14.48
N GLU A 678 -46.05 15.22 -15.27
CA GLU A 678 -46.12 14.39 -16.46
C GLU A 678 -46.20 12.89 -16.12
N TYR A 679 -45.44 12.41 -15.15
CA TYR A 679 -45.29 10.99 -14.87
C TYR A 679 -46.45 10.40 -14.08
N ILE A 680 -47.10 11.19 -13.22
CA ILE A 680 -48.33 10.77 -12.53
C ILE A 680 -49.44 10.39 -13.54
N GLY A 681 -49.43 11.02 -14.73
CA GLY A 681 -50.35 10.72 -15.82
C GLY A 681 -50.03 9.44 -16.61
N ARG A 682 -48.85 8.84 -16.44
CA ARG A 682 -48.40 7.67 -17.22
C ARG A 682 -48.78 6.36 -16.50
N PRO A 683 -49.31 5.34 -17.21
CA PRO A 683 -49.72 4.07 -16.60
C PRO A 683 -48.57 3.20 -16.11
N GLN A 684 -47.35 3.37 -16.66
CA GLN A 684 -46.14 2.70 -16.21
C GLN A 684 -44.92 3.60 -16.45
N LEU A 685 -44.07 3.74 -15.43
CA LEU A 685 -42.81 4.46 -15.51
C LEU A 685 -41.67 3.46 -15.29
N SER A 686 -40.81 3.28 -16.29
CA SER A 686 -39.66 2.37 -16.17
C SER A 686 -38.48 3.11 -15.52
N LYS A 687 -37.67 2.37 -14.75
CA LYS A 687 -36.48 2.91 -14.07
C LYS A 687 -35.53 3.59 -15.06
N GLU A 688 -35.38 3.01 -16.24
CA GLU A 688 -34.48 3.52 -17.28
C GLU A 688 -34.91 4.90 -17.83
N VAL A 689 -36.22 5.18 -17.86
CA VAL A 689 -36.73 6.50 -18.29
C VAL A 689 -36.45 7.54 -17.21
N VAL A 690 -36.72 7.21 -15.95
CA VAL A 690 -36.43 8.10 -14.80
C VAL A 690 -34.95 8.41 -14.71
N GLU A 691 -34.12 7.37 -14.74
CA GLU A 691 -32.66 7.49 -14.69
C GLU A 691 -32.14 8.36 -15.82
N LYS A 692 -32.58 8.12 -17.06
CA LYS A 692 -32.16 8.93 -18.21
C LYS A 692 -32.54 10.39 -18.06
N ASP A 693 -33.78 10.67 -17.66
CA ASP A 693 -34.27 12.05 -17.56
C ASP A 693 -33.65 12.78 -16.36
N PHE A 694 -33.41 12.08 -15.25
CA PHE A 694 -32.66 12.60 -14.11
C PHE A 694 -31.21 12.90 -14.50
N VAL A 695 -30.54 12.01 -15.21
CA VAL A 695 -29.16 12.21 -15.66
C VAL A 695 -29.06 13.43 -16.59
N GLU A 696 -29.90 13.53 -17.61
CA GLU A 696 -29.80 14.62 -18.60
C GLU A 696 -30.21 15.99 -18.03
N ASN A 697 -31.17 16.04 -17.11
CA ASN A 697 -31.75 17.30 -16.64
C ASN A 697 -31.31 17.73 -15.24
N ILE A 698 -30.81 16.81 -14.42
CA ILE A 698 -30.31 17.09 -13.06
C ILE A 698 -28.79 16.87 -13.00
N LEU A 699 -28.35 15.62 -13.09
CA LEU A 699 -26.97 15.26 -12.80
C LEU A 699 -25.98 15.93 -13.76
N LYS A 700 -26.30 15.96 -15.05
CA LYS A 700 -25.44 16.54 -16.08
C LYS A 700 -25.23 18.05 -15.95
N PRO A 701 -26.29 18.89 -15.93
CA PRO A 701 -26.12 20.35 -15.84
C PRO A 701 -25.60 20.83 -14.48
N TYR A 702 -26.01 20.19 -13.38
CA TYR A 702 -25.72 20.69 -12.03
C TYR A 702 -24.46 20.09 -11.42
N TYR A 703 -24.01 18.93 -11.91
CA TYR A 703 -22.83 18.25 -11.39
C TYR A 703 -21.79 17.90 -12.46
N ILE A 704 -22.09 16.99 -13.39
CA ILE A 704 -21.10 16.42 -14.33
C ILE A 704 -20.41 17.52 -15.15
N ASN A 705 -21.15 18.47 -15.70
CA ASN A 705 -20.57 19.54 -16.52
C ASN A 705 -19.63 20.44 -15.70
N LYS A 706 -19.98 20.71 -14.43
CA LYS A 706 -19.16 21.54 -13.54
C LYS A 706 -17.88 20.80 -13.11
N VAL A 707 -18.00 19.52 -12.77
CA VAL A 707 -16.86 18.65 -12.47
C VAL A 707 -15.94 18.53 -13.69
N SER A 708 -16.50 18.25 -14.88
CA SER A 708 -15.73 18.16 -16.12
C SER A 708 -14.98 19.47 -16.42
N ALA A 709 -15.64 20.63 -16.30
CA ALA A 709 -14.99 21.92 -16.48
C ALA A 709 -13.87 22.15 -15.45
N GLY A 710 -14.09 21.78 -14.19
CA GLY A 710 -13.10 21.86 -13.12
C GLY A 710 -11.89 20.96 -13.36
N LEU A 711 -12.11 19.71 -13.76
CA LEU A 711 -11.08 18.73 -14.11
C LEU A 711 -10.20 19.24 -15.26
N TYR A 712 -10.80 19.68 -16.37
CA TYR A 712 -10.04 20.27 -17.49
C TYR A 712 -9.31 21.54 -17.08
N THR A 713 -9.90 22.38 -16.22
CA THR A 713 -9.22 23.57 -15.67
C THR A 713 -8.00 23.17 -14.82
N ALA A 714 -8.10 22.12 -14.00
CA ALA A 714 -6.98 21.61 -13.21
C ALA A 714 -5.87 21.06 -14.10
N LEU A 715 -6.21 20.27 -15.13
CA LEU A 715 -5.24 19.73 -16.08
C LEU A 715 -4.52 20.84 -16.86
N GLU A 716 -5.27 21.80 -17.41
CA GLU A 716 -4.67 22.94 -18.12
C GLU A 716 -3.85 23.85 -17.19
N SER A 717 -4.28 24.01 -15.93
CA SER A 717 -3.49 24.75 -14.94
C SER A 717 -2.18 24.02 -14.65
N ALA A 718 -2.20 22.69 -14.50
CA ALA A 718 -1.01 21.88 -14.26
C ALA A 718 -0.03 21.92 -15.45
N LYS A 719 -0.52 21.69 -16.68
CA LYS A 719 0.29 21.74 -17.92
C LYS A 719 1.02 23.08 -18.10
N ASN A 720 0.39 24.17 -17.67
CA ASN A 720 0.92 25.53 -17.83
C ASN A 720 1.54 26.08 -16.54
N TYR A 721 1.64 25.29 -15.46
CA TYR A 721 2.06 25.80 -14.16
C TYR A 721 3.55 26.13 -14.16
N THR A 722 3.89 27.30 -13.62
CA THR A 722 5.26 27.68 -13.35
C THR A 722 5.34 28.11 -11.89
N PRO A 723 6.05 27.36 -11.03
CA PRO A 723 6.20 27.69 -9.62
C PRO A 723 6.74 29.11 -9.43
N GLN A 724 6.11 29.87 -8.53
CA GLN A 724 6.51 31.22 -8.17
C GLN A 724 7.59 31.19 -7.06
N GLY A 725 8.51 32.16 -7.06
CA GLY A 725 9.62 32.21 -6.08
C GLY A 725 10.95 31.70 -6.64
N LYS A 726 12.05 31.95 -5.91
CA LYS A 726 13.43 31.65 -6.36
C LYS A 726 14.04 30.40 -5.73
N GLU A 727 13.51 30.00 -4.57
CA GLU A 727 14.03 28.91 -3.77
C GLU A 727 12.93 27.88 -3.50
N PRO A 728 13.27 26.58 -3.37
CA PRO A 728 12.33 25.47 -3.16
C PRO A 728 11.37 25.70 -1.99
N ASP A 729 11.87 26.25 -0.88
CA ASP A 729 11.07 26.58 0.31
C ASP A 729 9.85 27.47 -0.01
N ASN A 730 9.95 28.33 -1.04
CA ASN A 730 8.81 29.14 -1.48
C ASN A 730 7.74 28.29 -2.18
N TRP A 731 8.15 27.27 -2.92
CA TRP A 731 7.24 26.37 -3.63
C TRP A 731 6.52 25.46 -2.65
N GLU A 732 7.24 24.89 -1.69
CA GLU A 732 6.68 24.08 -0.59
C GLU A 732 5.70 24.92 0.24
N SER A 733 6.10 26.12 0.66
CA SER A 733 5.23 27.06 1.41
C SER A 733 3.98 27.46 0.62
N GLY A 734 4.13 27.63 -0.71
CA GLY A 734 3.02 27.90 -1.62
C GLY A 734 2.02 26.75 -1.68
N MET A 735 2.51 25.52 -1.90
CA MET A 735 1.67 24.31 -1.89
C MET A 735 1.00 24.11 -0.54
N PHE A 736 1.74 24.21 0.57
CA PHE A 736 1.18 24.07 1.92
C PHE A 736 -0.03 24.98 2.14
N ARG A 737 0.10 26.26 1.80
CA ARG A 737 -0.97 27.26 2.00
C ARG A 737 -2.16 27.01 1.07
N ASP A 738 -1.91 26.68 -0.19
CA ASP A 738 -2.96 26.42 -1.16
C ASP A 738 -3.72 25.13 -0.81
N PHE A 739 -3.02 24.07 -0.41
CA PHE A 739 -3.61 22.80 0.04
C PHE A 739 -4.40 22.99 1.34
N TYR A 740 -3.95 23.86 2.24
CA TYR A 740 -4.71 24.20 3.44
C TYR A 740 -6.05 24.88 3.12
N GLU A 741 -6.07 25.85 2.20
CA GLU A 741 -7.33 26.49 1.77
C GLU A 741 -8.23 25.55 0.96
N TYR A 742 -7.64 24.72 0.11
CA TYR A 742 -8.33 23.66 -0.63
C TYR A 742 -9.11 22.73 0.32
N ARG A 743 -8.50 22.29 1.42
CA ARG A 743 -9.13 21.36 2.39
C ARG A 743 -10.38 21.93 3.05
N LYS A 744 -10.46 23.25 3.28
CA LYS A 744 -11.67 23.90 3.82
C LYS A 744 -12.90 23.74 2.91
N ILE A 745 -12.67 23.61 1.59
CA ILE A 745 -13.75 23.40 0.63
C ILE A 745 -14.33 22.00 0.80
N VAL A 746 -13.46 20.99 0.99
CA VAL A 746 -13.85 19.58 1.09
C VAL A 746 -14.45 19.22 2.46
N ASP A 747 -13.87 19.70 3.56
CA ASP A 747 -14.32 19.46 4.94
C ASP A 747 -15.82 19.72 5.15
N SER A 748 -16.28 20.85 4.62
CA SER A 748 -17.65 21.35 4.80
C SER A 748 -18.75 20.53 4.08
N VAL A 749 -18.41 19.46 3.35
CA VAL A 749 -19.34 18.58 2.63
C VAL A 749 -19.98 17.56 3.57
N GLN A 750 -19.20 16.99 4.48
CA GLN A 750 -19.64 15.85 5.28
C GLN A 750 -20.70 16.29 6.30
N ASP A 751 -20.46 17.41 6.99
CA ASP A 751 -21.37 17.98 7.98
C ASP A 751 -22.79 18.27 7.47
N LYS A 752 -22.94 18.60 6.18
CA LYS A 752 -24.23 18.97 5.60
C LYS A 752 -25.06 17.73 5.27
N ALA A 753 -24.45 16.71 4.66
CA ALA A 753 -25.10 15.43 4.39
C ALA A 753 -25.56 14.75 5.70
N TRP A 754 -24.71 14.76 6.74
CA TRP A 754 -25.04 14.21 8.05
C TRP A 754 -26.18 14.94 8.78
N LYS A 755 -26.36 16.24 8.55
CA LYS A 755 -27.45 17.04 9.14
C LYS A 755 -28.77 16.85 8.40
N ALA A 756 -28.72 16.66 7.09
CA ALA A 756 -29.87 16.41 6.23
C ALA A 756 -30.64 15.13 6.63
N LEU A 757 -29.92 14.04 6.95
CA LEU A 757 -30.49 12.75 7.34
C LEU A 757 -31.11 12.70 8.75
N ARG A 758 -31.06 13.79 9.54
CA ARG A 758 -31.51 13.82 10.95
C ARG A 758 -32.90 14.45 11.16
N THR A 759 -33.62 14.85 10.13
CA THR A 759 -34.96 15.50 10.22
C THR A 759 -36.11 14.50 10.45
N GLN A 760 -36.00 13.67 11.49
CA GLN A 760 -37.00 12.63 11.84
C GLN A 760 -38.33 13.19 12.37
N GLU A 761 -38.37 14.44 12.84
CA GLU A 761 -39.56 15.03 13.50
C GLU A 761 -40.69 15.30 12.49
N ASP A 762 -40.36 15.81 11.29
CA ASP A 762 -41.34 16.14 10.25
C ASP A 762 -41.93 14.87 9.61
N ILE A 763 -41.09 13.85 9.40
CA ILE A 763 -41.47 12.50 8.97
C ILE A 763 -42.48 11.87 9.94
N LYS A 764 -42.24 12.02 11.25
CA LYS A 764 -43.10 11.47 12.29
C LYS A 764 -44.47 12.14 12.35
N ASN A 765 -44.53 13.46 12.25
CA ASN A 765 -45.78 14.22 12.28
C ASN A 765 -46.72 13.83 11.12
N TRP A 766 -46.17 13.54 9.94
CA TRP A 766 -46.95 13.15 8.78
C TRP A 766 -47.45 11.70 8.84
N ALA A 767 -46.59 10.78 9.30
CA ALA A 767 -47.00 9.40 9.56
C ALA A 767 -48.19 9.33 10.56
N GLU A 768 -48.22 10.22 11.56
CA GLU A 768 -49.35 10.36 12.48
C GLU A 768 -50.62 10.90 11.79
N GLY A 769 -50.49 11.83 10.84
CA GLY A 769 -51.60 12.37 10.05
C GLY A 769 -52.24 11.37 9.10
N LEU A 770 -51.44 10.61 8.34
CA LEU A 770 -51.92 9.53 7.48
C LEU A 770 -52.65 8.45 8.26
N LYS A 771 -52.12 8.07 9.42
CA LYS A 771 -52.77 7.11 10.33
C LYS A 771 -54.15 7.62 10.76
N GLY A 772 -54.30 8.93 10.97
CA GLY A 772 -55.59 9.56 11.23
C GLY A 772 -56.59 9.38 10.09
N LEU A 773 -56.15 9.58 8.84
CA LEU A 773 -56.99 9.39 7.64
C LEU A 773 -57.37 7.92 7.43
N VAL A 774 -56.41 7.00 7.57
CA VAL A 774 -56.66 5.56 7.45
C VAL A 774 -57.70 5.09 8.46
N ASN A 775 -57.61 5.51 9.73
CA ASN A 775 -58.61 5.16 10.74
C ASN A 775 -60.04 5.62 10.37
N ILE A 776 -60.18 6.72 9.63
CA ILE A 776 -61.49 7.23 9.17
C ILE A 776 -62.01 6.38 8.00
N ILE A 777 -61.13 6.00 7.07
CA ILE A 777 -61.49 5.18 5.90
C ILE A 777 -61.76 3.73 6.32
N ASP A 778 -61.03 3.19 7.30
CA ASP A 778 -61.28 1.88 7.94
C ASP A 778 -62.72 1.79 8.48
N ALA A 779 -63.18 2.83 9.18
CA ALA A 779 -64.55 2.85 9.70
C ALA A 779 -65.61 2.83 8.59
N LEU A 780 -65.30 3.40 7.41
CA LEU A 780 -66.15 3.31 6.23
C LEU A 780 -66.08 1.93 5.57
N ALA A 781 -64.90 1.30 5.54
CA ALA A 781 -64.70 -0.05 5.03
C ALA A 781 -65.45 -1.10 5.87
N ASP A 782 -65.39 -1.01 7.20
CA ASP A 782 -66.15 -1.88 8.12
C ASP A 782 -67.67 -1.79 7.89
N ALA A 783 -68.16 -0.56 7.63
CA ALA A 783 -69.56 -0.32 7.30
C ALA A 783 -69.94 -0.92 5.93
N LEU A 784 -69.04 -0.82 4.95
CA LEU A 784 -69.19 -1.42 3.62
C LEU A 784 -69.17 -2.96 3.68
N ASP A 785 -68.27 -3.58 4.42
CA ASP A 785 -68.21 -5.04 4.61
C ASP A 785 -69.49 -5.57 5.26
N THR A 786 -69.98 -4.84 6.26
CA THR A 786 -71.26 -5.15 6.92
C THR A 786 -72.40 -5.09 5.91
N LEU A 787 -72.46 -4.04 5.07
CA LEU A 787 -73.49 -3.93 4.03
C LEU A 787 -73.34 -4.97 2.92
N ALA A 788 -72.12 -5.28 2.49
CA ALA A 788 -71.82 -6.28 1.46
C ALA A 788 -72.31 -7.69 1.87
N THR A 789 -72.25 -8.00 3.16
CA THR A 789 -72.79 -9.25 3.72
C THR A 789 -74.31 -9.41 3.50
N PHE A 790 -75.05 -8.30 3.44
CA PHE A 790 -76.50 -8.30 3.26
C PHE A 790 -76.95 -7.84 1.87
N TYR A 791 -76.09 -7.14 1.13
CA TYR A 791 -76.31 -6.61 -0.22
C TYR A 791 -75.03 -6.80 -1.04
N PRO A 792 -74.87 -7.97 -1.70
CA PRO A 792 -73.65 -8.35 -2.42
C PRO A 792 -73.10 -7.33 -3.42
N PRO A 793 -73.90 -6.45 -4.07
CA PRO A 793 -73.38 -5.41 -4.95
C PRO A 793 -72.47 -4.36 -4.30
N PHE A 794 -72.21 -4.40 -2.98
CA PHE A 794 -71.19 -3.57 -2.31
C PHE A 794 -69.84 -4.27 -2.11
N GLU A 795 -69.70 -5.54 -2.49
CA GLU A 795 -68.47 -6.33 -2.30
C GLU A 795 -67.29 -5.74 -3.08
N ASP A 796 -67.53 -5.28 -4.31
CA ASP A 796 -66.50 -4.67 -5.16
C ASP A 796 -66.08 -3.28 -4.64
N GLU A 797 -67.01 -2.46 -4.13
CA GLU A 797 -66.67 -1.19 -3.46
C GLU A 797 -65.91 -1.41 -2.16
N ALA A 798 -66.31 -2.38 -1.33
CA ALA A 798 -65.60 -2.72 -0.10
C ALA A 798 -64.15 -3.14 -0.39
N LYS A 799 -63.96 -4.00 -1.40
CA LYS A 799 -62.63 -4.42 -1.86
C LYS A 799 -61.80 -3.25 -2.40
N ALA A 800 -62.40 -2.33 -3.13
CA ALA A 800 -61.72 -1.14 -3.65
C ALA A 800 -61.32 -0.16 -2.52
N VAL A 801 -62.16 0.00 -1.49
CA VAL A 801 -61.84 0.82 -0.31
C VAL A 801 -60.72 0.17 0.53
N HIS A 802 -60.74 -1.14 0.73
CA HIS A 802 -59.63 -1.88 1.36
C HIS A 802 -58.32 -1.77 0.56
N GLY A 803 -58.42 -1.83 -0.77
CA GLY A 803 -57.28 -1.60 -1.67
C GLY A 803 -56.69 -0.19 -1.52
N LEU A 804 -57.55 0.81 -1.37
CA LEU A 804 -57.16 2.20 -1.10
C LEU A 804 -56.54 2.38 0.29
N ILE A 805 -57.10 1.77 1.34
CA ILE A 805 -56.51 1.77 2.69
C ILE A 805 -55.10 1.18 2.65
N THR A 806 -54.96 0.01 2.01
CA THR A 806 -53.66 -0.64 1.82
C THR A 806 -52.69 0.21 1.00
N ALA A 807 -53.19 0.99 0.04
CA ALA A 807 -52.37 1.96 -0.67
C ALA A 807 -51.91 3.06 0.29
N LEU A 808 -52.82 3.70 1.02
CA LEU A 808 -52.54 4.82 1.93
C LEU A 808 -51.62 4.43 3.11
N ASP A 809 -51.82 3.27 3.71
CA ASP A 809 -50.96 2.74 4.79
C ASP A 809 -49.53 2.44 4.33
N GLY A 810 -49.37 2.06 3.05
CA GLY A 810 -48.08 1.72 2.46
C GLY A 810 -47.29 2.91 1.94
N ILE A 811 -47.83 4.13 1.98
CA ILE A 811 -47.20 5.30 1.38
C ILE A 811 -46.00 5.77 2.19
N GLN A 812 -44.94 6.11 1.47
CA GLN A 812 -43.77 6.81 2.03
C GLN A 812 -43.44 8.10 1.25
N VAL A 813 -44.41 8.67 0.55
CA VAL A 813 -44.23 9.82 -0.38
C VAL A 813 -43.56 11.02 0.28
N VAL A 814 -43.93 11.40 1.50
CA VAL A 814 -43.40 12.63 2.14
C VAL A 814 -41.98 12.44 2.68
N PRO A 815 -41.67 11.38 3.44
CA PRO A 815 -40.29 11.08 3.81
C PRO A 815 -39.36 11.02 2.59
N LYS A 816 -39.77 10.30 1.54
CA LYS A 816 -39.01 10.21 0.29
C LYS A 816 -38.89 11.54 -0.44
N ALA A 817 -39.92 12.40 -0.40
CA ALA A 817 -39.83 13.72 -1.02
C ALA A 817 -38.84 14.64 -0.31
N ILE A 818 -38.74 14.52 1.02
CA ILE A 818 -37.72 15.20 1.82
C ILE A 818 -36.34 14.66 1.46
N GLU A 819 -36.15 13.34 1.47
CA GLU A 819 -34.90 12.66 1.11
C GLU A 819 -34.45 13.05 -0.31
N PHE A 820 -35.31 12.84 -1.31
CA PHE A 820 -35.09 13.28 -2.70
C PHE A 820 -34.73 14.76 -2.84
N GLY A 821 -35.43 15.64 -2.11
CA GLY A 821 -35.15 17.07 -2.13
C GLY A 821 -33.73 17.39 -1.62
N LEU A 822 -33.33 16.76 -0.52
CA LEU A 822 -32.01 16.93 0.09
C LEU A 822 -30.90 16.37 -0.82
N GLU A 823 -31.15 15.24 -1.47
CA GLU A 823 -30.19 14.60 -2.38
C GLU A 823 -29.92 15.46 -3.63
N VAL A 824 -30.97 16.02 -4.24
CA VAL A 824 -30.82 16.92 -5.40
C VAL A 824 -30.08 18.21 -5.01
N ASP A 825 -30.36 18.78 -3.84
CA ASP A 825 -29.62 19.95 -3.33
C ASP A 825 -28.15 19.63 -3.01
N CYS A 826 -27.90 18.42 -2.49
CA CYS A 826 -26.56 17.90 -2.28
C CYS A 826 -25.78 17.84 -3.59
N ILE A 827 -26.37 17.27 -4.66
CA ILE A 827 -25.76 17.16 -5.99
C ILE A 827 -25.38 18.55 -6.55
N ASP A 828 -26.28 19.54 -6.51
CA ASP A 828 -25.93 20.90 -6.98
C ASP A 828 -24.87 21.57 -6.09
N THR A 829 -24.94 21.38 -4.78
CA THR A 829 -23.93 21.88 -3.83
C THR A 829 -22.56 21.31 -4.12
N LEU A 830 -22.46 19.99 -4.35
CA LEU A 830 -21.21 19.32 -4.72
C LEU A 830 -20.68 19.87 -6.05
N GLY A 831 -21.55 20.07 -7.05
CA GLY A 831 -21.18 20.64 -8.34
C GLY A 831 -20.64 22.07 -8.23
N ASN A 832 -21.30 22.94 -7.45
CA ASN A 832 -20.85 24.31 -7.19
C ASN A 832 -19.48 24.34 -6.47
N ARG A 833 -19.24 23.39 -5.56
CA ARG A 833 -17.95 23.29 -4.85
C ARG A 833 -16.85 22.74 -5.74
N ALA A 834 -17.17 21.80 -6.64
CA ALA A 834 -16.22 21.22 -7.57
C ALA A 834 -15.52 22.29 -8.45
N GLU A 835 -16.21 23.37 -8.80
CA GLU A 835 -15.64 24.49 -9.56
C GLU A 835 -14.55 25.25 -8.78
N LEU A 836 -14.55 25.17 -7.45
CA LEU A 836 -13.58 25.87 -6.60
C LEU A 836 -12.29 25.08 -6.38
N LEU A 837 -12.32 23.75 -6.55
CA LEU A 837 -11.21 22.84 -6.22
C LEU A 837 -9.94 23.17 -7.01
N SER A 838 -10.04 23.23 -8.34
CA SER A 838 -8.93 23.59 -9.22
C SER A 838 -8.34 24.96 -8.86
N LYS A 839 -9.19 25.96 -8.67
CA LYS A 839 -8.75 27.31 -8.31
C LYS A 839 -8.00 27.35 -6.98
N ALA A 840 -8.46 26.60 -5.98
CA ALA A 840 -7.82 26.56 -4.68
C ALA A 840 -6.46 25.84 -4.72
N ALA A 841 -6.38 24.72 -5.43
CA ALA A 841 -5.14 23.94 -5.56
C ALA A 841 -4.03 24.65 -6.35
N PHE A 842 -4.36 25.70 -7.13
CA PHE A 842 -3.42 26.49 -7.94
C PHE A 842 -3.47 28.00 -7.61
N ALA A 843 -3.85 28.34 -6.37
CA ALA A 843 -4.15 29.72 -6.01
C ALA A 843 -2.92 30.63 -5.83
N ASP A 844 -1.73 30.07 -5.53
CA ASP A 844 -0.49 30.79 -5.21
C ASP A 844 -0.70 31.88 -4.14
N ILE A 845 -1.47 31.55 -3.10
CA ILE A 845 -1.94 32.52 -2.09
C ILE A 845 -0.76 33.11 -1.33
N TYR A 846 0.30 32.32 -1.14
CA TYR A 846 1.53 32.75 -0.49
C TYR A 846 2.12 34.03 -1.11
N PHE A 847 2.06 34.17 -2.44
CA PHE A 847 2.67 35.29 -3.17
C PHE A 847 1.74 36.49 -3.38
N LYS A 848 0.46 36.36 -3.00
CA LYS A 848 -0.55 37.43 -3.11
C LYS A 848 -0.70 38.24 -1.81
N GLY A 849 0.01 37.86 -0.76
CA GLY A 849 -0.07 38.41 0.60
C GLY A 849 0.97 39.47 0.92
#